data_AF-A0A7W0CKK3-F1
#
_entry.id   AF-A0A7W0CKK3-F1
#
_cell.length_a   1.000
_cell.length_b   1.000
_cell.length_c   1.000
_cell.angle_alpha   90.00
_cell.angle_beta   90.00
_cell.angle_gamma   90.00
#
_symmetry.space_group_name_H-M   'P 1'
#
loop_
_entity.id
_entity.type
_entity.pdbx_description
1 polymer ?
#
loop_
_entity_poly.entity_id
_entity_poly.type
_entity_poly.pdbx_seq_one_letter_code
_entity_poly.pdbx_strand_id
1 'polypeptide(L)'
;MTTTWPDVRDLIAGCRPVQLSRLLLTLTGEERAEIAAHLPAFLKEMRSAATRIARAFWNDIPASELDLPGWAAGRLDHAEFAGDVHETYAACLRLAGAATLPAAAAAKWLAHRDLNPRWESDRHDSRLLQVLASRPTAWQGEVGVRLAERIRRPGDTIVPLVLELLRSSGAEPPKHDPLVVAWVSGPVLKDDPLAPWLLPRVFEAEGAGRALRDEQVPSASVPRATPWLRAVAAMPREQLLDALLTRFFSGGDQLDLRFFVRLHTMAAPTPEERTARLRDYVRLLPASPGTVAELALDQVRHLEFDDEADLVEAIEALTFRPEIKLATAGLRWFADLMKERPALAPDLAPALANAFSHTAWAVQHRAEQLALKHAAALRPAAAILAQAVPHLPPASGAKVAACFGGEVTPEGPCGPEVFVPGTLPEVAAESRSRLPEPTLSSGVRHVNGLTAEQWMAAFVGRLADREALRAELAATEQLAEPYLFSLDAWPSASMWLTALATEVVAPGTDPGVPDPEPVDRWADTSFQVKVVVTEPDEAESAETQPGPWFTEMPPDAREEIFRQLDGIGVEAERIAAMRDGGPVPPPGSDEPFWTVSVMSFGFSSFFRDEEAERVELERRRSRMPYHSSVAPLQLFMLRRLHELYQALREGTVPPVLLATPTWSTGHLDPDVLVDRLATCAAAGAHPLKADFQQALLRLPRGAHPEAAARAAAIGSRAAGQAADWLARGGLPDPETGVAWKPDGIDPVPALSAEPTGYDLIDQLLSAPARWRAEDTYDGMRWWAQAMPSHREVVAVHYLPYLVDRWNHSNVGADSLEALIQADGPVGEAMAALVAGLLTRPHGPGAHLILHLAVRGHPDAGAVGRHLGGLIRHSEVEIRRVLPLLDQAAREGAHAQVWEMLRALLPVVLPAGEERANVNHSDLVAFAARVAGWVGARGEIPEVAVHAAGKGQSRFRRECRALNAVIVGG
;
A
#
# COMPACT_ATOMS: atom_id res chain seq x y z
N MET A 1 -42.81 9.69 34.76
CA MET A 1 -42.25 9.52 33.42
C MET A 1 -40.76 9.41 33.63
N THR A 2 -40.23 8.20 33.55
CA THR A 2 -38.79 7.92 33.60
C THR A 2 -38.17 8.60 32.39
N THR A 3 -37.25 9.54 32.62
CA THR A 3 -36.51 10.21 31.55
C THR A 3 -35.58 9.20 30.89
N THR A 4 -35.58 9.12 29.57
CA THR A 4 -34.77 8.14 28.81
C THR A 4 -33.32 8.63 28.61
N TRP A 5 -33.08 9.93 28.85
CA TRP A 5 -31.75 10.55 28.74
C TRP A 5 -30.67 9.99 29.68
N PRO A 6 -30.90 9.76 30.99
CA PRO A 6 -29.89 9.19 31.90
C PRO A 6 -29.33 7.85 31.41
N ASP A 7 -30.19 6.94 30.95
CA ASP A 7 -29.77 5.63 30.44
C ASP A 7 -28.92 5.77 29.18
N VAL A 8 -29.32 6.63 28.24
CA VAL A 8 -28.53 6.93 27.04
C VAL A 8 -27.20 7.59 27.39
N ARG A 9 -27.19 8.51 28.36
CA ARG A 9 -25.99 9.20 28.83
C ARG A 9 -24.98 8.23 29.41
N ASP A 10 -25.44 7.30 30.26
CA ASP A 10 -24.59 6.33 30.92
C ASP A 10 -24.04 5.29 29.93
N LEU A 11 -24.83 4.89 28.94
CA LEU A 11 -24.36 4.02 27.86
C LEU A 11 -23.33 4.68 26.94
N ILE A 12 -23.47 5.99 26.66
CA ILE A 12 -22.46 6.75 25.92
C ILE A 12 -21.19 6.90 26.78
N ALA A 13 -21.31 7.33 28.04
CA ALA A 13 -20.18 7.51 28.95
C ALA A 13 -19.45 6.21 29.29
N GLY A 14 -20.15 5.07 29.25
CA GLY A 14 -19.57 3.73 29.44
C GLY A 14 -19.10 3.03 28.16
N CYS A 15 -19.11 3.71 27.01
CA CYS A 15 -18.70 3.16 25.71
C CYS A 15 -19.39 1.82 25.37
N ARG A 16 -20.72 1.75 25.51
CA ARG A 16 -21.53 0.54 25.29
C ARG A 16 -22.36 0.62 24.00
N PRO A 17 -21.74 0.52 22.79
CA PRO A 17 -22.43 0.79 21.52
C PRO A 17 -23.52 -0.24 21.17
N VAL A 18 -23.41 -1.49 21.63
CA VAL A 18 -24.39 -2.55 21.36
C VAL A 18 -25.69 -2.32 22.15
N GLN A 19 -25.56 -2.06 23.44
CA GLN A 19 -26.69 -1.75 24.31
C GLN A 19 -27.36 -0.45 23.88
N LEU A 20 -26.55 0.55 23.52
CA LEU A 20 -27.04 1.83 23.00
C LEU A 20 -27.82 1.65 21.70
N SER A 21 -27.31 0.91 20.70
CA SER A 21 -28.02 0.74 19.43
C SER A 21 -29.39 0.06 19.62
N ARG A 22 -29.49 -0.96 20.47
CA ARG A 22 -30.76 -1.63 20.80
C ARG A 22 -31.76 -0.67 21.43
N LEU A 23 -31.33 0.15 22.39
CA LEU A 23 -32.18 1.16 23.04
C LEU A 23 -32.64 2.24 22.04
N LEU A 24 -31.74 2.71 21.18
CA LEU A 24 -32.04 3.76 20.20
C LEU A 24 -33.10 3.33 19.16
N LEU A 25 -33.16 2.03 18.84
CA LEU A 25 -34.14 1.48 17.90
C LEU A 25 -35.56 1.46 18.47
N THR A 26 -35.73 1.43 19.80
CA THR A 26 -37.04 1.36 20.46
C THR A 26 -37.61 2.74 20.84
N LEU A 27 -36.88 3.84 20.60
CA LEU A 27 -37.29 5.18 21.03
C LEU A 27 -38.51 5.73 20.29
N THR A 28 -39.44 6.30 21.06
CA THR A 28 -40.57 7.10 20.60
C THR A 28 -40.15 8.50 20.12
N GLY A 29 -41.05 9.23 19.44
CA GLY A 29 -40.77 10.58 18.95
C GLY A 29 -40.47 11.60 20.05
N GLU A 30 -41.14 11.49 21.21
CA GLU A 30 -40.93 12.38 22.36
C GLU A 30 -39.57 12.13 23.02
N GLU A 31 -39.19 10.86 23.22
CA GLU A 31 -37.88 10.48 23.77
C GLU A 31 -36.73 10.90 22.85
N ARG A 32 -36.91 10.79 21.53
CA ARG A 32 -35.91 11.29 20.57
C ARG A 32 -35.74 12.81 20.68
N ALA A 33 -36.81 13.56 20.88
CA ALA A 33 -36.75 15.01 21.07
C ALA A 33 -36.05 15.39 22.38
N GLU A 34 -36.32 14.65 23.46
CA GLU A 34 -35.64 14.80 24.75
C GLU A 34 -34.12 14.58 24.60
N ILE A 35 -33.71 13.44 24.03
CA ILE A 35 -32.28 13.12 23.84
C ILE A 35 -31.60 14.12 22.91
N ALA A 36 -32.27 14.54 21.83
CA ALA A 36 -31.75 15.53 20.88
C ALA A 36 -31.48 16.89 21.53
N ALA A 37 -32.28 17.30 22.52
CA ALA A 37 -32.08 18.54 23.26
C ALA A 37 -30.80 18.51 24.15
N HIS A 38 -30.44 17.34 24.66
CA HIS A 38 -29.30 17.18 25.58
C HIS A 38 -27.96 16.87 24.87
N LEU A 39 -27.98 16.20 23.72
CA LEU A 39 -26.80 15.75 22.99
C LEU A 39 -25.73 16.83 22.74
N PRO A 40 -26.06 18.04 22.23
CA PRO A 40 -25.05 19.07 21.96
C PRO A 40 -24.34 19.59 23.21
N ALA A 41 -25.05 19.68 24.34
CA ALA A 41 -24.46 20.05 25.63
C ALA A 41 -23.56 18.92 26.13
N PHE A 42 -23.99 17.67 25.97
CA PHE A 42 -23.22 16.50 26.38
C PHE A 42 -21.94 16.30 25.56
N LEU A 43 -21.94 16.58 24.26
CA LEU A 43 -20.70 16.58 23.46
C LEU A 43 -19.68 17.61 23.98
N LYS A 44 -20.13 18.79 24.42
CA LYS A 44 -19.25 19.78 25.06
C LYS A 44 -18.74 19.31 26.41
N GLU A 45 -19.58 18.62 27.18
CA GLU A 45 -19.21 18.01 28.46
C GLU A 45 -18.14 16.94 28.25
N MET A 46 -18.33 16.02 27.30
CA MET A 46 -17.35 14.99 26.94
C MET A 46 -16.06 15.60 26.40
N ARG A 47 -16.14 16.66 25.57
CA ARG A 47 -14.96 17.40 25.13
C ARG A 47 -14.20 18.02 26.30
N SER A 48 -14.92 18.62 27.22
CA SER A 48 -14.33 19.24 28.40
C SER A 48 -13.78 18.18 29.36
N ALA A 49 -14.41 17.01 29.45
CA ALA A 49 -13.92 15.87 30.21
C ALA A 49 -12.63 15.33 29.59
N ALA A 50 -12.59 15.08 28.28
CA ALA A 50 -11.40 14.63 27.58
C ALA A 50 -10.29 15.68 27.58
N THR A 51 -10.60 16.97 27.45
CA THR A 51 -9.61 18.06 27.58
C THR A 51 -9.09 18.15 29.02
N ARG A 52 -9.93 17.89 30.04
CA ARG A 52 -9.48 17.80 31.44
C ARG A 52 -8.60 16.58 31.66
N ILE A 53 -8.96 15.42 31.09
CA ILE A 53 -8.16 14.20 31.13
C ILE A 53 -6.81 14.44 30.46
N ALA A 54 -6.79 15.03 29.26
CA ALA A 54 -5.58 15.41 28.54
C ALA A 54 -4.77 16.48 29.30
N ARG A 55 -5.41 17.53 29.83
CA ARG A 55 -4.70 18.59 30.56
C ARG A 55 -4.16 18.13 31.91
N ALA A 56 -4.87 17.24 32.61
CA ALA A 56 -4.35 16.59 33.80
C ALA A 56 -3.11 15.74 33.44
N PHE A 57 -3.17 15.03 32.32
CA PHE A 57 -2.05 14.24 31.80
C PHE A 57 -0.84 15.08 31.35
N TRP A 58 -1.04 16.29 30.80
CA TRP A 58 0.05 17.12 30.28
C TRP A 58 0.54 18.26 31.21
N ASN A 59 -0.23 18.67 32.22
CA ASN A 59 0.25 19.65 33.22
C ASN A 59 1.32 19.04 34.14
N ASP A 60 1.37 17.71 34.19
CA ASP A 60 2.43 16.92 34.81
C ASP A 60 3.47 16.58 33.73
N ILE A 61 4.03 17.56 33.00
CA ILE A 61 5.25 17.43 32.14
C ILE A 61 6.05 18.75 32.19
N PRO A 62 7.33 18.77 32.65
CA PRO A 62 8.12 20.00 32.74
C PRO A 62 8.55 20.51 31.35
N ALA A 63 8.40 21.82 31.12
CA ALA A 63 8.66 22.49 29.84
C ALA A 63 10.11 22.40 29.31
N SER A 64 11.05 21.86 30.10
CA SER A 64 12.46 21.66 29.74
C SER A 64 12.73 20.42 28.89
N GLU A 65 11.77 19.52 28.71
CA GLU A 65 11.95 18.23 28.00
C GLU A 65 11.44 18.23 26.54
N LEU A 66 10.81 19.31 26.09
CA LEU A 66 10.31 19.44 24.73
C LEU A 66 11.28 20.33 23.93
N ASP A 67 12.04 19.73 23.00
CA ASP A 67 13.00 20.44 22.12
C ASP A 67 12.26 21.17 20.97
N LEU A 68 11.23 21.94 21.35
CA LEU A 68 10.37 22.74 20.48
C LEU A 68 10.08 24.09 21.17
N PRO A 69 9.92 25.20 20.43
CA PRO A 69 9.60 26.50 21.03
C PRO A 69 8.33 26.42 21.89
N GLY A 70 8.34 26.96 23.12
CA GLY A 70 7.27 26.80 24.12
C GLY A 70 5.85 27.23 23.71
N TRP A 71 5.67 27.87 22.55
CA TRP A 71 4.35 28.16 21.97
C TRP A 71 3.80 27.03 21.07
N ALA A 72 4.66 26.09 20.64
CA ALA A 72 4.36 24.96 19.74
C ALA A 72 4.09 23.64 20.50
N ALA A 73 4.85 23.35 21.57
CA ALA A 73 4.72 22.11 22.34
C ALA A 73 3.35 21.96 23.05
N GLY A 74 2.86 23.01 23.72
CA GLY A 74 1.58 22.93 24.46
C GLY A 74 0.30 22.92 23.61
N ARG A 75 0.38 23.08 22.28
CA ARG A 75 -0.80 23.31 21.43
C ARG A 75 -1.12 22.15 20.47
N LEU A 76 -0.12 21.36 20.09
CA LEU A 76 -0.28 20.20 19.21
C LEU A 76 -0.57 18.94 20.06
N ASP A 77 0.18 18.74 21.13
CA ASP A 77 0.14 17.53 21.96
C ASP A 77 -1.14 17.34 22.81
N HIS A 78 -1.67 18.42 23.40
CA HIS A 78 -2.94 18.34 24.16
C HIS A 78 -4.15 18.12 23.26
N ALA A 79 -4.08 18.61 22.02
CA ALA A 79 -5.17 18.55 21.07
C ALA A 79 -5.25 17.18 20.37
N GLU A 80 -4.11 16.51 20.20
CA GLU A 80 -4.02 15.16 19.64
C GLU A 80 -4.47 14.09 20.64
N PHE A 81 -3.95 14.09 21.87
CA PHE A 81 -4.36 13.12 22.90
C PHE A 81 -5.82 13.30 23.36
N ALA A 82 -6.30 14.55 23.45
CA ALA A 82 -7.74 14.79 23.62
C ALA A 82 -8.52 14.20 22.43
N GLY A 83 -7.98 14.23 21.21
CA GLY A 83 -8.56 13.57 20.04
C GLY A 83 -8.74 12.06 20.24
N ASP A 84 -7.74 11.36 20.76
CA ASP A 84 -7.79 9.90 20.96
C ASP A 84 -8.80 9.50 22.05
N VAL A 85 -8.87 10.24 23.16
CA VAL A 85 -9.90 10.04 24.20
C VAL A 85 -11.30 10.35 23.66
N HIS A 86 -11.43 11.33 22.75
CA HIS A 86 -12.70 11.60 22.06
C HIS A 86 -13.13 10.43 21.16
N GLU A 87 -12.20 9.76 20.49
CA GLU A 87 -12.50 8.64 19.59
C GLU A 87 -13.21 7.49 20.34
N THR A 88 -12.91 7.31 21.63
CA THR A 88 -13.51 6.28 22.49
C THR A 88 -15.05 6.43 22.64
N TYR A 89 -15.56 7.66 22.62
CA TYR A 89 -17.01 7.95 22.72
C TYR A 89 -17.67 8.26 21.38
N ALA A 90 -16.86 8.45 20.32
CA ALA A 90 -17.32 8.92 19.02
C ALA A 90 -18.36 7.98 18.39
N ALA A 91 -18.15 6.66 18.44
CA ALA A 91 -19.09 5.68 17.91
C ALA A 91 -20.49 5.81 18.57
N CYS A 92 -20.55 5.83 19.91
CA CYS A 92 -21.80 5.99 20.66
C CYS A 92 -22.48 7.35 20.38
N LEU A 93 -21.71 8.44 20.30
CA LEU A 93 -22.23 9.77 19.98
C LEU A 93 -22.76 9.86 18.54
N ARG A 94 -22.15 9.17 17.57
CA ARG A 94 -22.66 9.06 16.19
C ARG A 94 -23.99 8.32 16.16
N LEU A 95 -24.10 7.18 16.86
CA LEU A 95 -25.34 6.41 16.97
C LEU A 95 -26.48 7.27 17.55
N ALA A 96 -26.22 7.92 18.69
CA ALA A 96 -27.22 8.77 19.35
C ALA A 96 -27.66 9.95 18.46
N GLY A 97 -26.70 10.61 17.80
CA GLY A 97 -26.99 11.71 16.87
C GLY A 97 -27.81 11.27 15.66
N ALA A 98 -27.46 10.13 15.05
CA ALA A 98 -28.19 9.55 13.91
C ALA A 98 -29.63 9.14 14.28
N ALA A 99 -29.84 8.62 15.50
CA ALA A 99 -31.15 8.19 15.97
C ALA A 99 -32.09 9.37 16.29
N THR A 100 -31.57 10.48 16.81
CA THR A 100 -32.40 11.45 17.53
C THR A 100 -32.46 12.84 16.89
N LEU A 101 -31.42 13.27 16.16
CA LEU A 101 -31.36 14.61 15.61
C LEU A 101 -32.22 14.79 14.34
N PRO A 102 -32.76 16.01 14.09
CA PRO A 102 -33.37 16.35 12.81
C PRO A 102 -32.32 16.35 11.69
N ALA A 103 -32.73 16.14 10.43
CA ALA A 103 -31.82 15.83 9.32
C ALA A 103 -30.67 16.84 9.15
N ALA A 104 -30.97 18.14 9.16
CA ALA A 104 -29.94 19.17 9.08
C ALA A 104 -28.92 19.12 10.23
N ALA A 105 -29.38 18.86 11.46
CA ALA A 105 -28.51 18.74 12.63
C ALA A 105 -27.74 17.41 12.62
N ALA A 106 -28.37 16.31 12.20
CA ALA A 106 -27.75 15.01 12.06
C ALA A 106 -26.63 15.01 11.02
N ALA A 107 -26.84 15.64 9.86
CA ALA A 107 -25.78 15.80 8.87
C ALA A 107 -24.59 16.63 9.42
N LYS A 108 -24.88 17.74 10.11
CA LYS A 108 -23.84 18.54 10.77
C LYS A 108 -23.10 17.75 11.86
N TRP A 109 -23.81 16.90 12.59
CA TRP A 109 -23.29 16.06 13.66
C TRP A 109 -22.40 14.95 13.10
N LEU A 110 -22.89 14.18 12.14
CA LEU A 110 -22.15 13.09 11.52
C LEU A 110 -20.92 13.55 10.73
N ALA A 111 -20.91 14.79 10.22
CA ALA A 111 -19.73 15.41 9.61
C ALA A 111 -18.83 16.15 10.62
N HIS A 112 -19.16 16.14 11.91
CA HIS A 112 -18.38 16.82 12.92
C HIS A 112 -17.00 16.14 13.05
N ARG A 113 -15.92 16.92 13.03
CA ARG A 113 -14.55 16.38 13.06
C ARG A 113 -14.29 15.51 14.30
N ASP A 114 -14.80 15.90 15.46
CA ASP A 114 -14.62 15.16 16.72
C ASP A 114 -15.37 13.81 16.75
N LEU A 115 -16.21 13.51 15.76
CA LEU A 115 -16.95 12.25 15.64
C LEU A 115 -16.49 11.39 14.46
N ASN A 116 -15.55 11.89 13.65
CA ASN A 116 -14.94 11.12 12.57
C ASN A 116 -13.46 10.92 12.93
N PRO A 117 -13.03 9.67 13.20
CA PRO A 117 -11.65 9.41 13.60
C PRO A 117 -10.68 9.81 12.49
N ARG A 118 -9.45 10.16 12.89
CA ARG A 118 -8.37 10.50 11.95
C ARG A 118 -7.84 9.26 11.21
N TRP A 119 -8.09 8.08 11.77
CA TRP A 119 -7.68 6.77 11.28
C TRP A 119 -8.93 5.94 10.92
N GLU A 120 -8.85 5.09 9.88
CA GLU A 120 -9.97 4.26 9.41
C GLU A 120 -10.36 3.20 10.47
N SER A 121 -11.23 3.56 11.41
CA SER A 121 -11.98 2.57 12.20
C SER A 121 -13.14 2.04 11.35
N ASP A 122 -13.17 0.71 11.20
CA ASP A 122 -14.19 -0.14 10.59
C ASP A 122 -15.05 0.52 9.51
N ARG A 123 -14.71 0.21 8.25
CA ARG A 123 -15.68 0.28 7.17
C ARG A 123 -16.89 -0.56 7.60
N HIS A 124 -18.00 0.13 7.88
CA HIS A 124 -19.32 -0.39 8.24
C HIS A 124 -19.49 -0.76 9.73
N ASP A 125 -19.60 0.25 10.61
CA ASP A 125 -20.35 0.06 11.86
C ASP A 125 -21.82 -0.24 11.50
N SER A 126 -22.14 -1.53 11.35
CA SER A 126 -23.45 -2.04 10.95
C SER A 126 -24.57 -1.50 11.84
N ARG A 127 -24.26 -1.16 13.08
CA ARG A 127 -25.17 -0.52 14.05
C ARG A 127 -25.59 0.88 13.62
N LEU A 128 -24.69 1.69 13.06
CA LEU A 128 -25.02 3.02 12.57
C LEU A 128 -25.96 2.94 11.37
N LEU A 129 -25.70 2.01 10.44
CA LEU A 129 -26.58 1.76 9.30
C LEU A 129 -27.97 1.27 9.74
N GLN A 130 -28.05 0.38 10.73
CA GLN A 130 -29.33 -0.06 11.31
C GLN A 130 -30.13 1.09 11.91
N VAL A 131 -29.48 1.96 12.68
CA VAL A 131 -30.12 3.15 13.27
C VAL A 131 -30.60 4.13 12.21
N LEU A 132 -29.82 4.35 11.15
CA LEU A 132 -30.20 5.22 10.03
C LEU A 132 -31.34 4.64 9.21
N ALA A 133 -31.31 3.33 8.94
CA ALA A 133 -32.37 2.62 8.24
C ALA A 133 -33.70 2.64 8.99
N SER A 134 -33.68 2.79 10.33
CA SER A 134 -34.89 2.95 11.14
C SER A 134 -35.55 4.33 11.00
N ARG A 135 -34.93 5.30 10.30
CA ARG A 135 -35.45 6.66 10.12
C ARG A 135 -36.31 6.77 8.85
N PRO A 136 -37.24 7.74 8.74
CA PRO A 136 -38.02 7.94 7.52
C PRO A 136 -37.13 8.18 6.28
N THR A 137 -37.48 7.62 5.14
CA THR A 137 -36.70 7.71 3.88
C THR A 137 -36.43 9.17 3.45
N ALA A 138 -37.40 10.07 3.64
CA ALA A 138 -37.23 11.50 3.35
C ALA A 138 -36.15 12.16 4.24
N TRP A 139 -36.06 11.74 5.50
CA TRP A 139 -35.01 12.19 6.42
C TRP A 139 -33.65 11.63 6.01
N GLN A 140 -33.58 10.35 5.62
CA GLN A 140 -32.33 9.71 5.16
C GLN A 140 -31.77 10.43 3.93
N GLY A 141 -32.63 10.76 2.96
CA GLY A 141 -32.24 11.49 1.75
C GLY A 141 -31.75 12.91 2.04
N GLU A 142 -32.42 13.66 2.91
CA GLU A 142 -31.95 15.00 3.30
C GLU A 142 -30.58 14.94 3.99
N VAL A 143 -30.36 13.96 4.88
CA VAL A 143 -29.04 13.75 5.51
C VAL A 143 -27.99 13.40 4.45
N GLY A 144 -28.29 12.47 3.55
CA GLY A 144 -27.39 12.06 2.46
C GLY A 144 -26.94 13.24 1.59
N VAL A 145 -27.87 14.06 1.11
CA VAL A 145 -27.58 15.25 0.29
C VAL A 145 -26.71 16.26 1.05
N ARG A 146 -27.06 16.58 2.30
CA ARG A 146 -26.30 17.53 3.11
C ARG A 146 -24.90 17.02 3.46
N LEU A 147 -24.72 15.72 3.65
CA LEU A 147 -23.41 15.13 3.89
C LEU A 147 -22.58 15.10 2.61
N ALA A 148 -23.20 14.85 1.46
CA ALA A 148 -22.53 14.87 0.16
C ALA A 148 -21.90 16.24 -0.14
N GLU A 149 -22.60 17.35 0.14
CA GLU A 149 -22.06 18.72 0.00
C GLU A 149 -20.84 19.01 0.91
N ARG A 150 -20.60 18.17 1.92
CA ARG A 150 -19.50 18.35 2.88
C ARG A 150 -18.25 17.55 2.54
N ILE A 151 -18.30 16.70 1.51
CA ILE A 151 -17.15 15.93 1.03
C ILE A 151 -16.09 16.91 0.51
N ARG A 152 -14.88 16.86 1.07
CA ARG A 152 -13.74 17.67 0.64
C ARG A 152 -12.82 16.87 -0.26
N ARG A 153 -12.64 15.59 0.04
CA ARG A 153 -11.79 14.67 -0.74
C ARG A 153 -12.56 13.40 -1.10
N PRO A 154 -12.29 12.78 -2.25
CA PRO A 154 -12.96 11.54 -2.66
C PRO A 154 -12.78 10.37 -1.69
N GLY A 155 -11.70 10.39 -0.89
CA GLY A 155 -11.40 9.40 0.14
C GLY A 155 -11.83 9.82 1.56
N ASP A 156 -12.67 10.83 1.73
CA ASP A 156 -13.18 11.20 3.05
C ASP A 156 -13.93 10.01 3.67
N THR A 157 -13.73 9.77 4.97
CA THR A 157 -14.33 8.64 5.71
C THR A 157 -15.87 8.62 5.70
N ILE A 158 -16.50 9.75 5.38
CA ILE A 158 -17.95 9.88 5.29
C ILE A 158 -18.54 9.37 3.97
N VAL A 159 -17.71 9.21 2.93
CA VAL A 159 -18.15 8.86 1.57
C VAL A 159 -18.97 7.56 1.51
N PRO A 160 -18.54 6.43 2.12
CA PRO A 160 -19.32 5.20 2.06
C PRO A 160 -20.73 5.36 2.62
N LEU A 161 -20.86 6.10 3.74
CA LEU A 161 -22.14 6.40 4.37
C LEU A 161 -23.03 7.28 3.48
N VAL A 162 -22.45 8.30 2.82
CA VAL A 162 -23.17 9.18 1.91
C VAL A 162 -23.75 8.40 0.73
N LEU A 163 -22.93 7.57 0.08
CA LEU A 163 -23.36 6.79 -1.07
C LEU A 163 -24.47 5.81 -0.69
N GLU A 164 -24.37 5.17 0.48
CA GLU A 164 -25.41 4.26 0.97
C GLU A 164 -26.73 4.99 1.26
N LEU A 165 -26.69 6.15 1.93
CA LEU A 165 -27.90 6.94 2.21
C LEU A 165 -28.59 7.43 0.94
N LEU A 166 -27.82 7.88 -0.06
CA LEU A 166 -28.38 8.33 -1.33
C LEU A 166 -29.01 7.15 -2.11
N ARG A 167 -28.39 5.96 -2.06
CA ARG A 167 -28.92 4.74 -2.69
C ARG A 167 -30.19 4.25 -2.00
N SER A 168 -30.20 4.18 -0.68
CA SER A 168 -31.35 3.70 0.10
C SER A 168 -32.54 4.67 0.04
N SER A 169 -32.27 5.97 -0.06
CA SER A 169 -33.32 6.99 -0.10
C SER A 169 -33.81 7.34 -1.51
N GLY A 170 -33.02 7.06 -2.55
CA GLY A 170 -33.28 7.49 -3.92
C GLY A 170 -33.27 9.01 -4.10
N ALA A 171 -32.56 9.75 -3.23
CA ALA A 171 -32.52 11.21 -3.30
C ALA A 171 -31.62 11.70 -4.43
N GLU A 172 -31.99 12.79 -5.08
CA GLU A 172 -31.16 13.44 -6.10
C GLU A 172 -29.84 13.93 -5.46
N PRO A 173 -28.66 13.44 -5.92
CA PRO A 173 -27.37 13.89 -5.41
C PRO A 173 -27.10 15.37 -5.74
N PRO A 174 -26.41 16.12 -4.87
CA PRO A 174 -26.07 17.52 -5.14
C PRO A 174 -25.04 17.64 -6.28
N LYS A 175 -25.01 18.81 -6.92
CA LYS A 175 -23.99 19.14 -7.93
C LYS A 175 -22.63 19.40 -7.28
N HIS A 176 -21.94 18.33 -6.91
CA HIS A 176 -20.63 18.35 -6.24
C HIS A 176 -19.63 17.39 -6.88
N ASP A 177 -18.45 17.86 -7.24
CA ASP A 177 -17.46 17.06 -8.01
C ASP A 177 -16.73 16.01 -7.18
N PRO A 178 -16.29 16.28 -5.92
CA PRO A 178 -15.72 15.26 -5.05
C PRO A 178 -16.64 14.05 -4.83
N LEU A 179 -17.96 14.25 -4.87
CA LEU A 179 -18.94 13.16 -4.80
C LEU A 179 -18.90 12.26 -6.05
N VAL A 180 -18.79 12.87 -7.23
CA VAL A 180 -18.68 12.12 -8.51
C VAL A 180 -17.41 11.27 -8.49
N VAL A 181 -16.28 11.86 -8.09
CA VAL A 181 -14.99 11.17 -8.00
C VAL A 181 -15.03 10.06 -6.95
N ALA A 182 -15.66 10.31 -5.80
CA ALA A 182 -15.86 9.34 -4.73
C ALA A 182 -16.71 8.14 -5.20
N TRP A 183 -17.80 8.41 -5.93
CA TRP A 183 -18.68 7.37 -6.46
C TRP A 183 -17.97 6.44 -7.45
N VAL A 184 -17.23 7.00 -8.41
CA VAL A 184 -16.49 6.17 -9.39
C VAL A 184 -15.30 5.43 -8.78
N SER A 185 -14.78 5.89 -7.64
CA SER A 185 -13.68 5.22 -6.90
C SER A 185 -14.18 4.09 -5.98
N GLY A 186 -15.49 3.99 -5.75
CA GLY A 186 -16.10 3.04 -4.81
C GLY A 186 -16.50 1.70 -5.45
N PRO A 187 -17.00 0.74 -4.66
CA PRO A 187 -17.51 -0.52 -5.18
C PRO A 187 -18.71 -0.28 -6.11
N VAL A 188 -18.63 -0.80 -7.34
CA VAL A 188 -19.63 -0.57 -8.38
C VAL A 188 -20.76 -1.59 -8.27
N LEU A 189 -21.96 -1.13 -7.95
CA LEU A 189 -23.16 -1.98 -7.92
C LEU A 189 -23.68 -2.23 -9.34
N LYS A 190 -24.23 -3.42 -9.57
CA LYS A 190 -25.02 -3.71 -10.78
C LYS A 190 -26.34 -2.94 -10.67
N ASP A 191 -26.65 -2.10 -11.65
CA ASP A 191 -27.86 -1.26 -11.69
C ASP A 191 -27.93 -0.22 -10.53
N ASP A 192 -26.83 0.53 -10.33
CA ASP A 192 -26.73 1.56 -9.27
C ASP A 192 -27.78 2.68 -9.46
N PRO A 193 -28.66 2.96 -8.47
CA PRO A 193 -29.69 3.99 -8.57
C PRO A 193 -29.13 5.42 -8.69
N LEU A 194 -27.85 5.64 -8.38
CA LEU A 194 -27.19 6.93 -8.55
C LEU A 194 -26.70 7.18 -9.98
N ALA A 195 -26.63 6.14 -10.82
CA ALA A 195 -26.07 6.25 -12.16
C ALA A 195 -26.79 7.29 -13.05
N PRO A 196 -28.14 7.41 -13.08
CA PRO A 196 -28.82 8.42 -13.90
C PRO A 196 -28.41 9.87 -13.57
N TRP A 197 -28.03 10.14 -12.32
CA TRP A 197 -27.67 11.48 -11.85
C TRP A 197 -26.18 11.77 -11.96
N LEU A 198 -25.33 10.82 -11.58
CA LEU A 198 -23.89 11.03 -11.47
C LEU A 198 -23.15 10.72 -12.78
N LEU A 199 -23.66 9.82 -13.63
CA LEU A 199 -22.99 9.40 -14.86
C LEU A 199 -22.76 10.56 -15.85
N PRO A 200 -23.74 11.43 -16.16
CA PRO A 200 -23.49 12.56 -17.06
C PRO A 200 -22.41 13.51 -16.50
N ARG A 201 -22.37 13.67 -15.17
CA ARG A 201 -21.41 14.56 -14.50
C ARG A 201 -19.98 14.03 -14.49
N VAL A 202 -19.76 12.74 -14.76
CA VAL A 202 -18.41 12.18 -14.91
C VAL A 202 -17.63 12.86 -16.03
N PHE A 203 -18.31 13.33 -17.08
CA PHE A 203 -17.70 14.05 -18.20
C PHE A 203 -17.44 15.53 -17.92
N GLU A 204 -17.90 16.05 -16.78
CA GLU A 204 -17.72 17.44 -16.37
C GLU A 204 -16.78 17.57 -15.17
N ALA A 205 -16.83 16.62 -14.24
CA ALA A 205 -16.12 16.67 -12.97
C ALA A 205 -14.60 16.52 -13.12
N GLU A 206 -13.86 17.44 -12.49
CA GLU A 206 -12.40 17.39 -12.45
C GLU A 206 -11.92 16.23 -11.57
N GLY A 207 -10.96 15.42 -12.07
CA GLY A 207 -10.36 14.30 -11.33
C GLY A 207 -11.09 12.96 -11.49
N ALA A 208 -12.24 12.94 -12.16
CA ALA A 208 -12.99 11.70 -12.42
C ALA A 208 -12.21 10.72 -13.31
N GLY A 209 -11.48 11.23 -14.30
CA GLY A 209 -10.68 10.39 -15.19
C GLY A 209 -9.43 9.80 -14.51
N ARG A 210 -8.84 10.52 -13.55
CA ARG A 210 -7.75 10.02 -12.69
C ARG A 210 -8.23 8.87 -11.81
N ALA A 211 -9.42 8.97 -11.24
CA ALA A 211 -10.03 7.87 -10.48
C ALA A 211 -10.31 6.64 -11.36
N LEU A 212 -10.69 6.86 -12.62
CA LEU A 212 -10.97 5.80 -13.59
C LEU A 212 -9.71 5.29 -14.35
N ARG A 213 -8.50 5.71 -13.98
CA ARG A 213 -7.27 5.36 -14.72
C ARG A 213 -7.05 3.84 -14.81
N ASP A 214 -7.40 3.13 -13.74
CA ASP A 214 -7.17 1.70 -13.54
C ASP A 214 -8.33 0.84 -14.08
N GLU A 215 -9.42 1.48 -14.54
CA GLU A 215 -10.50 0.78 -15.24
C GLU A 215 -9.96 0.15 -16.52
N GLN A 216 -10.15 -1.17 -16.65
CA GLN A 216 -9.67 -1.94 -17.79
C GLN A 216 -10.81 -2.26 -18.74
N VAL A 217 -10.54 -2.05 -20.02
CA VAL A 217 -11.46 -2.39 -21.11
C VAL A 217 -11.48 -3.91 -21.26
N PRO A 218 -12.67 -4.52 -21.47
CA PRO A 218 -12.71 -5.96 -21.69
C PRO A 218 -11.80 -6.39 -22.84
N SER A 219 -10.97 -7.40 -22.56
CA SER A 219 -10.00 -8.00 -23.47
C SER A 219 -9.93 -9.51 -23.21
N ALA A 220 -9.10 -10.24 -23.96
CA ALA A 220 -8.93 -11.68 -23.73
C ALA A 220 -8.48 -12.03 -22.29
N SER A 221 -7.77 -11.12 -21.60
CA SER A 221 -7.32 -11.29 -20.21
C SER A 221 -8.31 -10.75 -19.15
N VAL A 222 -9.25 -9.90 -19.54
CA VAL A 222 -10.32 -9.39 -18.66
C VAL A 222 -11.65 -9.48 -19.44
N PRO A 223 -12.34 -10.63 -19.43
CA PRO A 223 -13.43 -10.89 -20.38
C PRO A 223 -14.74 -10.11 -20.10
N ARG A 224 -14.84 -9.36 -19.00
CA ARG A 224 -16.07 -8.66 -18.60
C ARG A 224 -15.82 -7.18 -18.36
N ALA A 225 -16.62 -6.32 -19.01
CA ALA A 225 -16.69 -4.89 -18.68
C ALA A 225 -17.08 -4.70 -17.20
N THR A 226 -16.52 -3.68 -16.55
CA THR A 226 -16.98 -3.24 -15.23
C THR A 226 -18.43 -2.74 -15.30
N PRO A 227 -19.19 -2.75 -14.19
CA PRO A 227 -20.56 -2.25 -14.21
C PRO A 227 -20.64 -0.76 -14.61
N TRP A 228 -19.59 0.00 -14.34
CA TRP A 228 -19.46 1.39 -14.77
C TRP A 228 -19.33 1.49 -16.30
N LEU A 229 -18.48 0.67 -16.94
CA LEU A 229 -18.37 0.62 -18.41
C LEU A 229 -19.67 0.16 -19.08
N ARG A 230 -20.44 -0.73 -18.44
CA ARG A 230 -21.77 -1.13 -18.94
C ARG A 230 -22.77 0.02 -18.90
N ALA A 231 -22.75 0.83 -17.84
CA ALA A 231 -23.62 1.99 -17.71
C ALA A 231 -23.31 3.04 -18.79
N VAL A 232 -22.03 3.31 -19.05
CA VAL A 232 -21.60 4.19 -20.15
C VAL A 232 -22.01 3.63 -21.52
N ALA A 233 -21.85 2.32 -21.73
CA ALA A 233 -22.24 1.67 -22.98
C ALA A 233 -23.76 1.70 -23.24
N ALA A 234 -24.58 1.91 -22.21
CA ALA A 234 -26.03 2.06 -22.34
C ALA A 234 -26.47 3.49 -22.73
N MET A 235 -25.57 4.48 -22.70
CA MET A 235 -25.88 5.85 -23.11
C MET A 235 -26.15 5.92 -24.62
N PRO A 236 -27.08 6.80 -25.09
CA PRO A 236 -27.23 7.08 -26.51
C PRO A 236 -25.91 7.55 -27.10
N ARG A 237 -25.52 6.97 -28.23
CA ARG A 237 -24.19 7.13 -28.82
C ARG A 237 -23.85 8.59 -29.14
N GLU A 238 -24.81 9.36 -29.62
CA GLU A 238 -24.66 10.79 -29.89
C GLU A 238 -24.32 11.58 -28.62
N GLN A 239 -25.06 11.32 -27.53
CA GLN A 239 -24.85 11.96 -26.23
C GLN A 239 -23.48 11.61 -25.62
N LEU A 240 -23.02 10.37 -25.81
CA LEU A 240 -21.70 9.95 -25.36
C LEU A 240 -20.58 10.74 -26.06
N LEU A 241 -20.67 10.90 -27.39
CA LEU A 241 -19.66 11.64 -28.15
C LEU A 241 -19.65 13.12 -27.80
N ASP A 242 -20.81 13.73 -27.62
CA ASP A 242 -20.91 15.15 -27.22
C ASP A 242 -20.40 15.38 -25.80
N ALA A 243 -20.67 14.46 -24.87
CA ALA A 243 -20.13 14.51 -23.52
C ALA A 243 -18.60 14.37 -23.51
N LEU A 244 -18.03 13.50 -24.35
CA LEU A 244 -16.58 13.34 -24.50
C LEU A 244 -15.93 14.61 -25.07
N LEU A 245 -16.53 15.22 -26.10
CA LEU A 245 -16.03 16.48 -26.66
C LEU A 245 -16.11 17.61 -25.62
N THR A 246 -17.23 17.70 -24.89
CA THR A 246 -17.38 18.66 -23.79
C THR A 246 -16.26 18.48 -22.75
N ARG A 247 -15.97 17.23 -22.36
CA ARG A 247 -14.85 16.92 -21.44
C ARG A 247 -13.51 17.39 -22.01
N PHE A 248 -13.25 17.17 -23.30
CA PHE A 248 -12.00 17.59 -23.94
C PHE A 248 -11.85 19.12 -24.03
N PHE A 249 -12.95 19.86 -24.24
CA PHE A 249 -12.95 21.32 -24.24
C PHE A 249 -12.76 21.93 -22.86
N SER A 250 -13.24 21.27 -21.80
CA SER A 250 -13.02 21.71 -20.42
C SER A 250 -11.53 21.67 -20.01
N GLY A 251 -10.66 21.00 -20.77
CA GLY A 251 -9.23 20.90 -20.49
C GLY A 251 -8.91 20.03 -19.26
N GLY A 252 -7.64 19.98 -18.86
CA GLY A 252 -7.19 19.20 -17.69
C GLY A 252 -5.81 18.59 -17.87
N ASP A 253 -5.32 17.93 -16.82
CA ASP A 253 -4.07 17.16 -16.84
C ASP A 253 -4.18 15.93 -17.76
N GLN A 254 -3.07 15.52 -18.38
CA GLN A 254 -3.02 14.35 -19.26
C GLN A 254 -3.49 13.07 -18.56
N LEU A 255 -3.16 12.91 -17.27
CA LEU A 255 -3.58 11.74 -16.49
C LEU A 255 -5.09 11.65 -16.34
N ASP A 256 -5.78 12.78 -16.22
CA ASP A 256 -7.24 12.81 -16.09
C ASP A 256 -7.92 12.56 -17.44
N LEU A 257 -7.36 13.06 -18.54
CA LEU A 257 -7.95 12.91 -19.87
C LEU A 257 -7.69 11.54 -20.51
N ARG A 258 -6.66 10.81 -20.06
CA ARG A 258 -6.26 9.51 -20.63
C ARG A 258 -7.40 8.50 -20.68
N PHE A 259 -8.21 8.44 -19.62
CA PHE A 259 -9.36 7.56 -19.54
C PHE A 259 -10.40 7.88 -20.64
N PHE A 260 -10.74 9.17 -20.81
CA PHE A 260 -11.74 9.61 -21.78
C PHE A 260 -11.28 9.47 -23.24
N VAL A 261 -9.99 9.67 -23.51
CA VAL A 261 -9.37 9.40 -24.84
C VAL A 261 -9.55 7.93 -25.23
N ARG A 262 -9.32 7.01 -24.28
CA ARG A 262 -9.51 5.57 -24.50
C ARG A 262 -10.99 5.24 -24.73
N LEU A 263 -11.90 5.83 -23.96
CA LEU A 263 -13.34 5.65 -24.11
C LEU A 263 -13.84 6.13 -25.48
N HIS A 264 -13.37 7.29 -25.96
CA HIS A 264 -13.67 7.78 -27.31
C HIS A 264 -13.15 6.83 -28.40
N THR A 265 -11.92 6.34 -28.25
CA THR A 265 -11.33 5.36 -29.19
C THR A 265 -12.18 4.09 -29.29
N MET A 266 -12.71 3.60 -28.16
CA MET A 266 -13.62 2.45 -28.13
C MET A 266 -14.98 2.73 -28.74
N ALA A 267 -15.51 3.95 -28.55
CA ALA A 267 -16.76 4.35 -29.18
C ALA A 267 -16.64 4.25 -30.71
N ALA A 268 -15.43 4.43 -31.26
CA ALA A 268 -15.12 4.27 -32.67
C ALA A 268 -16.12 5.04 -33.56
N PRO A 269 -16.11 6.38 -33.54
CA PRO A 269 -17.08 7.20 -34.28
C PRO A 269 -17.13 6.82 -35.77
N THR A 270 -18.33 6.77 -36.37
CA THR A 270 -18.48 6.51 -37.81
C THR A 270 -18.06 7.74 -38.62
N PRO A 271 -17.77 7.60 -39.93
CA PRO A 271 -17.43 8.75 -40.78
C PRO A 271 -18.47 9.87 -40.75
N GLU A 272 -19.76 9.54 -40.70
CA GLU A 272 -20.86 10.52 -40.61
C GLU A 272 -20.83 11.26 -39.26
N GLU A 273 -20.62 10.53 -38.15
CA GLU A 273 -20.52 11.10 -36.81
C GLU A 273 -19.29 12.03 -36.67
N ARG A 274 -18.19 11.69 -37.33
CA ARG A 274 -16.97 12.53 -37.37
C ARG A 274 -17.18 13.79 -38.20
N THR A 275 -17.82 13.67 -39.36
CA THR A 275 -18.10 14.80 -40.26
C THR A 275 -19.02 15.82 -39.58
N ALA A 276 -20.06 15.35 -38.88
CA ALA A 276 -20.96 16.22 -38.11
C ALA A 276 -20.23 17.03 -37.00
N ARG A 277 -19.08 16.55 -36.53
CA ARG A 277 -18.27 17.14 -35.44
C ARG A 277 -16.89 17.63 -35.91
N LEU A 278 -16.69 17.79 -37.23
CA LEU A 278 -15.39 18.13 -37.83
C LEU A 278 -14.79 19.39 -37.19
N ARG A 279 -15.60 20.46 -37.09
CA ARG A 279 -15.19 21.74 -36.50
C ARG A 279 -14.80 21.63 -35.04
N ASP A 280 -15.46 20.77 -34.27
CA ASP A 280 -15.12 20.56 -32.87
C ASP A 280 -13.77 19.86 -32.74
N TYR A 281 -13.48 18.85 -33.57
CA TYR A 281 -12.16 18.21 -33.57
C TYR A 281 -11.04 19.16 -34.02
N VAL A 282 -11.26 20.01 -35.03
CA VAL A 282 -10.28 21.01 -35.47
C VAL A 282 -9.96 21.98 -34.34
N ARG A 283 -10.97 22.44 -33.58
CA ARG A 283 -10.80 23.34 -32.43
C ARG A 283 -10.03 22.73 -31.25
N LEU A 284 -9.92 21.40 -31.16
CA LEU A 284 -9.10 20.73 -30.15
C LEU A 284 -7.60 20.70 -30.52
N LEU A 285 -7.25 20.88 -31.80
CA LEU A 285 -5.87 20.79 -32.27
C LEU A 285 -4.90 21.84 -31.68
N PRO A 286 -5.24 23.12 -31.49
CA PRO A 286 -4.25 24.13 -31.07
C PRO A 286 -3.93 24.09 -29.56
N ALA A 287 -4.94 23.88 -28.70
CA ALA A 287 -4.81 24.12 -27.26
C ALA A 287 -5.01 22.89 -26.36
N SER A 288 -5.63 21.80 -26.84
CA SER A 288 -5.88 20.62 -25.98
C SER A 288 -4.59 19.88 -25.63
N PRO A 289 -4.50 19.13 -24.53
CA PRO A 289 -3.31 18.33 -24.21
C PRO A 289 -2.94 17.33 -25.32
N GLY A 290 -1.65 17.03 -25.47
CA GLY A 290 -1.12 16.27 -26.61
C GLY A 290 -1.84 14.95 -26.94
N THR A 291 -2.30 14.20 -25.93
CA THR A 291 -3.08 12.95 -26.14
C THR A 291 -4.44 13.19 -26.80
N VAL A 292 -5.09 14.32 -26.47
CA VAL A 292 -6.37 14.71 -27.07
C VAL A 292 -6.15 15.29 -28.46
N ALA A 293 -5.08 16.06 -28.66
CA ALA A 293 -4.73 16.59 -29.98
C ALA A 293 -4.38 15.48 -30.98
N GLU A 294 -3.68 14.43 -30.53
CA GLU A 294 -3.43 13.24 -31.35
C GLU A 294 -4.72 12.50 -31.71
N LEU A 295 -5.66 12.38 -30.77
CA LEU A 295 -6.98 11.79 -31.03
C LEU A 295 -7.77 12.63 -32.04
N ALA A 296 -7.79 13.95 -31.87
CA ALA A 296 -8.47 14.86 -32.79
C ALA A 296 -7.90 14.75 -34.21
N LEU A 297 -6.56 14.74 -34.35
CA LEU A 297 -5.88 14.50 -35.62
C LEU A 297 -6.28 13.16 -36.24
N ASP A 298 -6.39 12.09 -35.45
CA ASP A 298 -6.82 10.77 -35.93
C ASP A 298 -8.25 10.79 -36.49
N GLN A 299 -9.14 11.59 -35.90
CA GLN A 299 -10.52 11.71 -36.37
C GLN A 299 -10.62 12.51 -37.67
N VAL A 300 -9.81 13.56 -37.84
CA VAL A 300 -9.92 14.46 -39.01
C VAL A 300 -9.06 14.06 -40.20
N ARG A 301 -8.00 13.25 -40.02
CA ARG A 301 -7.02 12.93 -41.09
C ARG A 301 -7.55 12.17 -42.30
N HIS A 302 -8.76 11.66 -42.23
CA HIS A 302 -9.41 10.86 -43.27
C HIS A 302 -10.71 11.50 -43.78
N LEU A 303 -11.01 12.72 -43.35
CA LEU A 303 -12.21 13.45 -43.76
C LEU A 303 -11.86 14.44 -44.87
N GLU A 304 -12.83 14.66 -45.75
CA GLU A 304 -12.77 15.76 -46.71
C GLU A 304 -13.18 17.06 -45.99
N PHE A 305 -12.42 18.13 -46.21
CA PHE A 305 -12.73 19.45 -45.68
C PHE A 305 -13.55 20.19 -46.75
N ASP A 306 -14.80 20.51 -46.44
CA ASP A 306 -15.67 21.30 -47.33
C ASP A 306 -15.24 22.78 -47.40
N ASP A 307 -14.60 23.27 -46.34
CA ASP A 307 -14.11 24.65 -46.21
C ASP A 307 -12.58 24.68 -46.17
N GLU A 308 -11.97 25.39 -47.13
CA GLU A 308 -10.52 25.54 -47.22
C GLU A 308 -9.94 26.30 -46.02
N ALA A 309 -10.72 27.18 -45.38
CA ALA A 309 -10.31 27.91 -44.19
C ALA A 309 -10.11 26.99 -42.98
N ASP A 310 -11.01 26.01 -42.79
CA ASP A 310 -10.93 25.02 -41.70
C ASP A 310 -9.66 24.14 -41.86
N LEU A 311 -9.26 23.83 -43.10
CA LEU A 311 -8.03 23.08 -43.40
C LEU A 311 -6.76 23.90 -43.13
N VAL A 312 -6.75 25.18 -43.52
CA VAL A 312 -5.63 26.10 -43.24
C VAL A 312 -5.46 26.26 -41.72
N GLU A 313 -6.55 26.49 -40.99
CA GLU A 313 -6.55 26.59 -39.53
C GLU A 313 -5.99 25.31 -38.87
N ALA A 314 -6.40 24.12 -39.35
CA ALA A 314 -5.90 22.86 -38.83
C ALA A 314 -4.38 22.68 -39.08
N ILE A 315 -3.88 23.07 -40.25
CA ILE A 315 -2.45 23.00 -40.59
C ILE A 315 -1.62 23.95 -39.71
N GLU A 316 -2.10 25.17 -39.51
CA GLU A 316 -1.45 26.15 -38.63
C GLU A 316 -1.44 25.66 -37.18
N ALA A 317 -2.57 25.16 -36.68
CA ALA A 317 -2.69 24.60 -35.33
C ALA A 317 -1.71 23.43 -35.09
N LEU A 318 -1.58 22.52 -36.06
CA LEU A 318 -0.68 21.36 -35.96
C LEU A 318 0.81 21.76 -35.95
N THR A 319 1.19 22.77 -36.74
CA THR A 319 2.58 23.22 -36.86
C THR A 319 3.03 24.13 -35.72
N PHE A 320 2.10 24.81 -35.04
CA PHE A 320 2.35 25.57 -33.82
C PHE A 320 2.70 24.69 -32.61
N ARG A 321 2.27 23.43 -32.62
CA ARG A 321 2.43 22.52 -31.49
C ARG A 321 3.90 22.09 -31.25
N PRO A 322 4.32 21.92 -29.98
CA PRO A 322 5.67 21.44 -29.65
C PRO A 322 5.89 19.94 -29.91
N GLU A 323 4.83 19.17 -30.15
CA GLU A 323 4.93 17.73 -30.41
C GLU A 323 5.36 17.42 -31.86
N ILE A 324 6.54 16.81 -32.02
CA ILE A 324 7.15 16.45 -33.31
C ILE A 324 6.17 15.74 -34.25
N LYS A 325 5.37 14.81 -33.72
CA LYS A 325 4.43 13.99 -34.49
C LYS A 325 3.31 14.84 -35.11
N LEU A 326 2.76 15.80 -34.35
CA LEU A 326 1.70 16.69 -34.79
C LEU A 326 2.22 17.71 -35.80
N ALA A 327 3.37 18.34 -35.50
CA ALA A 327 4.01 19.29 -36.42
C ALA A 327 4.38 18.65 -37.76
N THR A 328 4.90 17.41 -37.73
CA THR A 328 5.21 16.65 -38.96
C THR A 328 3.96 16.31 -39.77
N ALA A 329 2.83 16.01 -39.10
CA ALA A 329 1.55 15.78 -39.77
C ALA A 329 1.03 17.05 -40.46
N GLY A 330 1.12 18.20 -39.78
CA GLY A 330 0.79 19.52 -40.34
C GLY A 330 1.64 19.85 -41.57
N LEU A 331 2.96 19.65 -41.51
CA LEU A 331 3.85 19.87 -42.67
C LEU A 331 3.58 18.91 -43.85
N ARG A 332 3.07 17.70 -43.58
CA ARG A 332 2.63 16.78 -44.63
C ARG A 332 1.37 17.31 -45.32
N TRP A 333 0.35 17.69 -44.55
CA TRP A 333 -0.87 18.28 -45.10
C TRP A 333 -0.60 19.58 -45.87
N PHE A 334 0.29 20.44 -45.36
CA PHE A 334 0.81 21.59 -46.09
C PHE A 334 1.37 21.17 -47.46
N ALA A 335 2.22 20.15 -47.49
CA ALA A 335 2.87 19.71 -48.73
C ALA A 335 1.89 19.10 -49.74
N ASP A 336 0.81 18.47 -49.27
CA ASP A 336 -0.24 17.91 -50.12
C ASP A 336 -1.18 19.00 -50.64
N LEU A 337 -1.63 19.93 -49.78
CA LEU A 337 -2.44 21.09 -50.17
C LEU A 337 -1.70 21.98 -51.18
N MET A 338 -0.39 22.18 -51.02
CA MET A 338 0.42 22.94 -51.97
C MET A 338 0.59 22.28 -53.36
N LYS A 339 0.35 20.97 -53.49
CA LYS A 339 0.31 20.30 -54.81
C LYS A 339 -1.02 20.54 -55.50
N GLU A 340 -2.11 20.56 -54.75
CA GLU A 340 -3.47 20.64 -55.28
C GLU A 340 -3.91 22.09 -55.52
N ARG A 341 -3.58 22.99 -54.59
CA ARG A 341 -4.07 24.37 -54.52
C ARG A 341 -2.93 25.36 -54.16
N PRO A 342 -2.00 25.65 -55.08
CA PRO A 342 -0.88 26.55 -54.81
C PRO A 342 -1.28 28.02 -54.57
N ALA A 343 -2.53 28.40 -54.84
CA ALA A 343 -3.04 29.76 -54.61
C ALA A 343 -3.17 30.12 -53.12
N LEU A 344 -3.34 29.12 -52.24
CA LEU A 344 -3.45 29.28 -50.78
C LEU A 344 -2.10 29.45 -50.07
N ALA A 345 -1.00 29.50 -50.82
CA ALA A 345 0.34 29.60 -50.26
C ALA A 345 0.55 30.79 -49.29
N PRO A 346 0.01 32.01 -49.55
CA PRO A 346 0.17 33.13 -48.63
C PRO A 346 -0.46 32.84 -47.25
N ASP A 347 -1.62 32.19 -47.22
CA ASP A 347 -2.38 31.90 -46.00
C ASP A 347 -1.72 30.80 -45.16
N LEU A 348 -0.91 29.93 -45.77
CA LEU A 348 -0.17 28.87 -45.08
C LEU A 348 1.22 29.29 -44.57
N ALA A 349 1.68 30.52 -44.87
CA ALA A 349 2.98 31.01 -44.43
C ALA A 349 3.19 31.00 -42.89
N PRO A 350 2.17 31.32 -42.05
CA PRO A 350 2.28 31.19 -40.59
C PRO A 350 2.64 29.78 -40.12
N ALA A 351 2.12 28.74 -40.79
CA ALA A 351 2.41 27.34 -40.44
C ALA A 351 3.89 26.98 -40.59
N LEU A 352 4.55 27.51 -41.63
CA LEU A 352 6.00 27.35 -41.82
C LEU A 352 6.81 28.17 -40.81
N ALA A 353 6.37 29.39 -40.50
CA ALA A 353 7.01 30.23 -39.49
C ALA A 353 6.97 29.56 -38.11
N ASN A 354 5.84 28.97 -37.73
CA ASN A 354 5.70 28.17 -36.50
C ASN A 354 6.68 26.98 -36.48
N ALA A 355 6.79 26.26 -37.60
CA ALA A 355 7.70 25.11 -37.71
C ALA A 355 9.20 25.48 -37.68
N PHE A 356 9.58 26.70 -38.09
CA PHE A 356 10.95 27.20 -37.94
C PHE A 356 11.33 27.39 -36.46
N SER A 357 10.37 27.76 -35.62
CA SER A 357 10.54 27.93 -34.17
C SER A 357 10.51 26.63 -33.37
N HIS A 358 10.36 25.48 -34.02
CA HIS A 358 10.24 24.19 -33.36
C HIS A 358 11.60 23.68 -32.83
N THR A 359 11.65 23.11 -31.63
CA THR A 359 12.90 22.65 -30.97
C THR A 359 13.58 21.47 -31.69
N ALA A 360 12.80 20.62 -32.35
CA ALA A 360 13.31 19.48 -33.10
C ALA A 360 13.83 19.85 -34.50
N TRP A 361 15.11 19.58 -34.74
CA TRP A 361 15.78 19.79 -36.03
C TRP A 361 15.06 19.17 -37.24
N ALA A 362 14.49 17.97 -37.08
CA ALA A 362 13.81 17.29 -38.18
C ALA A 362 12.58 18.06 -38.71
N VAL A 363 11.86 18.77 -37.82
CA VAL A 363 10.70 19.60 -38.18
C VAL A 363 11.19 20.86 -38.88
N GLN A 364 12.17 21.56 -38.31
CA GLN A 364 12.79 22.76 -38.89
C GLN A 364 13.35 22.47 -40.30
N HIS A 365 14.09 21.38 -40.46
CA HIS A 365 14.69 21.01 -41.74
C HIS A 365 13.64 20.65 -42.79
N ARG A 366 12.53 20.00 -42.39
CA ARG A 366 11.43 19.71 -43.31
C ARG A 366 10.70 20.98 -43.74
N ALA A 367 10.47 21.92 -42.82
CA ALA A 367 9.88 23.21 -43.12
C ALA A 367 10.76 24.04 -44.08
N GLU A 368 12.09 24.05 -43.87
CA GLU A 368 13.08 24.67 -44.77
C GLU A 368 12.92 24.16 -46.21
N GLN A 369 12.89 22.83 -46.38
CA GLN A 369 12.74 22.22 -47.70
C GLN A 369 11.43 22.62 -48.40
N LEU A 370 10.33 22.68 -47.65
CA LEU A 370 9.02 23.06 -48.19
C LEU A 370 8.96 24.55 -48.56
N ALA A 371 9.52 25.43 -47.72
CA ALA A 371 9.62 26.86 -47.99
C ALA A 371 10.42 27.13 -49.28
N LEU A 372 11.59 26.49 -49.44
CA LEU A 372 12.44 26.64 -50.62
C LEU A 372 11.78 26.06 -51.88
N LYS A 373 11.13 24.90 -51.77
CA LYS A 373 10.45 24.25 -52.90
C LYS A 373 9.31 25.10 -53.47
N HIS A 374 8.59 25.83 -52.60
CA HIS A 374 7.41 26.61 -52.97
C HIS A 374 7.65 28.13 -52.93
N ALA A 375 8.91 28.58 -53.04
CA ALA A 375 9.30 29.97 -52.83
C ALA A 375 8.60 31.00 -53.73
N ALA A 376 8.28 30.64 -54.97
CA ALA A 376 7.55 31.53 -55.89
C ALA A 376 6.11 31.82 -55.43
N ALA A 377 5.42 30.80 -54.89
CA ALA A 377 4.04 30.93 -54.41
C ALA A 377 3.95 31.59 -53.02
N LEU A 378 4.97 31.40 -52.18
CA LEU A 378 5.06 31.99 -50.83
C LEU A 378 5.56 33.45 -50.81
N ARG A 379 6.03 33.97 -51.96
CA ARG A 379 6.59 35.33 -52.07
C ARG A 379 5.67 36.46 -51.59
N PRO A 380 4.34 36.42 -51.80
CA PRO A 380 3.43 37.43 -51.24
C PRO A 380 3.45 37.53 -49.71
N ALA A 381 3.84 36.45 -49.02
CA ALA A 381 3.92 36.36 -47.56
C ALA A 381 5.38 36.32 -47.03
N ALA A 382 6.36 36.78 -47.83
CA ALA A 382 7.79 36.71 -47.49
C ALA A 382 8.14 37.39 -46.16
N ALA A 383 7.42 38.45 -45.78
CA ALA A 383 7.65 39.16 -44.51
C ALA A 383 7.44 38.28 -43.27
N ILE A 384 6.47 37.34 -43.31
CA ILE A 384 6.18 36.42 -42.20
C ILE A 384 7.34 35.41 -42.04
N LEU A 385 7.81 34.85 -43.14
CA LEU A 385 8.91 33.88 -43.13
C LEU A 385 10.25 34.53 -42.76
N ALA A 386 10.49 35.77 -43.21
CA ALA A 386 11.70 36.53 -42.89
C ALA A 386 11.84 36.80 -41.38
N GLN A 387 10.73 37.06 -40.68
CA GLN A 387 10.73 37.26 -39.23
C GLN A 387 11.07 35.98 -38.45
N ALA A 388 10.80 34.81 -39.02
CA ALA A 388 11.04 33.52 -38.37
C ALA A 388 12.44 32.92 -38.66
N VAL A 389 13.22 33.51 -39.58
CA VAL A 389 14.59 33.07 -39.93
C VAL A 389 15.53 32.94 -38.72
N PRO A 390 15.53 33.85 -37.72
CA PRO A 390 16.44 33.75 -36.58
C PRO A 390 16.27 32.47 -35.74
N HIS A 391 15.11 31.81 -35.82
CA HIS A 391 14.84 30.58 -35.10
C HIS A 391 15.44 29.33 -35.77
N LEU A 392 15.89 29.43 -37.03
CA LEU A 392 16.54 28.33 -37.73
C LEU A 392 18.03 28.22 -37.38
N PRO A 393 18.60 27.01 -37.46
CA PRO A 393 20.05 26.83 -37.41
C PRO A 393 20.75 27.70 -38.47
N PRO A 394 21.98 28.22 -38.21
CA PRO A 394 22.61 29.24 -39.05
C PRO A 394 22.70 28.88 -40.54
N ALA A 395 23.07 27.62 -40.84
CA ALA A 395 23.17 27.12 -42.20
C ALA A 395 21.81 27.01 -42.94
N SER A 396 20.74 26.72 -42.21
CA SER A 396 19.37 26.66 -42.74
C SER A 396 18.76 28.06 -42.86
N GLY A 397 18.98 28.93 -41.87
CA GLY A 397 18.55 30.33 -41.87
C GLY A 397 19.12 31.10 -43.06
N ALA A 398 20.41 30.91 -43.40
CA ALA A 398 21.03 31.57 -44.55
C ALA A 398 20.37 31.24 -45.90
N LYS A 399 19.91 29.99 -46.09
CA LYS A 399 19.24 29.57 -47.34
C LYS A 399 17.85 30.16 -47.45
N VAL A 400 17.09 30.17 -46.35
CA VAL A 400 15.73 30.73 -46.32
C VAL A 400 15.80 32.26 -46.47
N ALA A 401 16.75 32.92 -45.80
CA ALA A 401 16.98 34.36 -45.92
C ALA A 401 17.32 34.80 -47.34
N ALA A 402 18.04 33.98 -48.12
CA ALA A 402 18.35 34.29 -49.52
C ALA A 402 17.10 34.36 -50.42
N CYS A 403 16.02 33.66 -50.06
CA CYS A 403 14.77 33.65 -50.82
C CYS A 403 13.72 34.65 -50.30
N PHE A 404 13.66 34.89 -48.98
CA PHE A 404 12.59 35.66 -48.35
C PHE A 404 13.06 36.89 -47.53
N GLY A 405 14.37 37.04 -47.27
CA GLY A 405 14.95 38.02 -46.34
C GLY A 405 15.04 37.52 -44.89
N GLY A 406 15.65 38.30 -43.99
CA GLY A 406 15.76 37.99 -42.54
C GLY A 406 17.20 37.95 -42.01
N GLU A 407 17.39 38.10 -40.69
CA GLU A 407 18.68 38.04 -40.00
C GLU A 407 19.02 36.61 -39.56
N VAL A 408 20.29 36.19 -39.73
CA VAL A 408 20.77 34.84 -39.39
C VAL A 408 21.57 34.87 -38.09
N THR A 409 21.27 33.95 -37.17
CA THR A 409 21.96 33.81 -35.88
C THR A 409 23.39 33.27 -36.07
N PRO A 410 24.44 33.81 -35.41
CA PRO A 410 25.83 33.33 -35.54
C PRO A 410 26.10 32.01 -34.77
N GLU A 411 27.04 31.19 -35.26
CA GLU A 411 27.43 29.88 -34.72
C GLU A 411 28.21 29.99 -33.39
N GLY A 412 27.82 29.22 -32.36
CA GLY A 412 28.55 29.09 -31.08
C GLY A 412 29.43 27.82 -31.01
N PRO A 413 30.55 27.82 -30.27
CA PRO A 413 31.52 26.71 -30.28
C PRO A 413 31.08 25.50 -29.44
N CYS A 414 31.21 24.28 -29.96
CA CYS A 414 31.01 23.01 -29.23
C CYS A 414 32.12 22.01 -29.58
N GLY A 415 32.83 21.49 -28.57
CA GLY A 415 33.79 20.38 -28.67
C GLY A 415 33.53 19.35 -27.55
N PRO A 416 33.91 18.07 -27.71
CA PRO A 416 33.56 17.00 -26.76
C PRO A 416 34.32 17.16 -25.43
N GLU A 417 33.58 17.18 -24.32
CA GLU A 417 34.13 17.15 -22.96
C GLU A 417 34.93 15.85 -22.73
N VAL A 418 36.18 15.99 -22.30
CA VAL A 418 37.00 14.87 -21.79
C VAL A 418 36.44 14.45 -20.43
N PHE A 419 35.94 13.22 -20.32
CA PHE A 419 35.43 12.68 -19.06
C PHE A 419 36.56 12.48 -18.05
N VAL A 420 36.43 13.08 -16.87
CA VAL A 420 37.28 12.83 -15.70
C VAL A 420 36.40 12.13 -14.65
N PRO A 421 36.67 10.85 -14.31
CA PRO A 421 35.89 10.15 -13.30
C PRO A 421 35.97 10.86 -11.94
N GLY A 422 34.84 11.04 -11.27
CA GLY A 422 34.82 11.44 -9.86
C GLY A 422 35.44 10.35 -8.98
N THR A 423 36.02 10.76 -7.86
CA THR A 423 36.51 9.83 -6.83
C THR A 423 35.34 9.43 -5.93
N LEU A 424 35.21 8.13 -5.64
CA LEU A 424 34.26 7.65 -4.63
C LEU A 424 34.48 8.42 -3.32
N PRO A 425 33.42 8.79 -2.60
CA PRO A 425 33.57 9.46 -1.31
C PRO A 425 34.34 8.57 -0.33
N GLU A 426 35.25 9.17 0.45
CA GLU A 426 35.87 8.48 1.58
C GLU A 426 34.78 8.14 2.60
N VAL A 427 34.50 6.85 2.79
CA VAL A 427 33.64 6.40 3.89
C VAL A 427 34.46 6.55 5.15
N ALA A 428 34.01 7.43 6.06
CA ALA A 428 34.48 7.40 7.43
C ALA A 428 34.32 5.96 7.92
N ALA A 429 35.42 5.36 8.38
CA ALA A 429 35.38 4.04 9.01
C ALA A 429 34.53 4.17 10.29
N GLU A 430 33.21 4.05 10.14
CA GLU A 430 32.29 4.03 11.27
C GLU A 430 32.54 2.72 12.01
N SER A 431 33.43 2.87 12.96
CA SER A 431 33.85 1.85 13.91
C SER A 431 32.61 1.46 14.69
N ARG A 432 32.28 0.16 14.71
CA ARG A 432 31.26 -0.40 15.61
C ARG A 432 31.42 0.26 16.98
N SER A 433 30.48 1.11 17.35
CA SER A 433 30.54 1.79 18.64
C SER A 433 29.99 0.85 19.71
N ARG A 434 30.71 0.74 20.84
CA ARG A 434 30.14 0.08 22.01
C ARG A 434 28.91 0.88 22.44
N LEU A 435 27.85 0.17 22.77
CA LEU A 435 26.68 0.81 23.33
C LEU A 435 27.00 1.39 24.71
N PRO A 436 26.43 2.56 25.05
CA PRO A 436 26.54 3.09 26.40
C PRO A 436 25.85 2.15 27.40
N GLU A 437 26.13 2.36 28.69
CA GLU A 437 25.44 1.61 29.74
C GLU A 437 23.91 1.75 29.61
N PRO A 438 23.14 0.67 29.84
CA PRO A 438 21.70 0.71 29.75
C PRO A 438 21.06 1.74 30.69
N THR A 439 20.13 2.55 30.17
CA THR A 439 19.39 3.55 30.94
C THR A 439 17.88 3.44 30.73
N LEU A 440 17.11 3.98 31.67
CA LEU A 440 15.65 4.15 31.56
C LEU A 440 15.26 5.50 30.93
N SER A 441 16.26 6.32 30.55
CA SER A 441 16.09 7.73 30.16
C SER A 441 15.33 7.95 28.85
N SER A 442 15.22 6.93 27.99
CA SER A 442 14.45 7.03 26.74
C SER A 442 12.94 7.09 26.97
N GLY A 443 12.47 6.81 28.19
CA GLY A 443 11.05 6.62 28.46
C GLY A 443 10.50 5.36 27.80
N VAL A 444 9.21 5.07 28.02
CA VAL A 444 8.53 3.87 27.46
C VAL A 444 7.76 4.15 26.16
N ARG A 445 7.50 5.43 25.84
CA ARG A 445 6.67 5.83 24.69
C ARG A 445 7.45 6.10 23.40
N HIS A 446 8.74 6.42 23.49
CA HIS A 446 9.59 6.77 22.33
C HIS A 446 10.70 5.73 22.09
N VAL A 447 10.38 4.45 22.31
CA VAL A 447 11.32 3.36 22.12
C VAL A 447 11.28 2.79 20.71
N ASN A 448 12.41 2.86 20.01
CA ASN A 448 12.73 1.94 18.91
C ASN A 448 13.36 0.66 19.48
N GLY A 449 13.58 -0.35 18.64
CA GLY A 449 14.07 -1.66 19.13
C GLY A 449 15.37 -1.60 19.94
N LEU A 450 16.36 -0.80 19.52
CA LEU A 450 17.63 -0.70 20.26
C LEU A 450 17.47 0.02 21.60
N THR A 451 16.69 1.11 21.64
CA THR A 451 16.34 1.78 22.90
C THR A 451 15.48 0.90 23.81
N ALA A 452 14.62 0.04 23.24
CA ALA A 452 13.86 -0.95 24.01
C ALA A 452 14.79 -2.01 24.63
N GLU A 453 15.84 -2.44 23.94
CA GLU A 453 16.87 -3.33 24.53
C GLU A 453 17.58 -2.69 25.72
N GLN A 454 17.98 -1.41 25.57
CA GLN A 454 18.63 -0.66 26.65
C GLN A 454 17.68 -0.48 27.83
N TRP A 455 16.42 -0.15 27.57
CA TRP A 455 15.41 -0.01 28.61
C TRP A 455 15.17 -1.33 29.35
N MET A 456 14.96 -2.44 28.64
CA MET A 456 14.74 -3.77 29.25
C MET A 456 15.94 -4.19 30.12
N ALA A 457 17.17 -3.97 29.64
CA ALA A 457 18.37 -4.31 30.39
C ALA A 457 18.53 -3.46 31.66
N ALA A 458 18.27 -2.15 31.57
CA ALA A 458 18.29 -1.23 32.70
C ALA A 458 17.21 -1.58 33.73
N PHE A 459 16.00 -1.90 33.26
CA PHE A 459 14.88 -2.32 34.09
C PHE A 459 15.24 -3.59 34.88
N VAL A 460 15.72 -4.64 34.20
CA VAL A 460 16.09 -5.90 34.87
C VAL A 460 17.25 -5.72 35.84
N GLY A 461 18.29 -4.98 35.46
CA GLY A 461 19.45 -4.74 36.34
C GLY A 461 19.12 -3.98 37.62
N ARG A 462 18.00 -3.23 37.64
CA ARG A 462 17.54 -2.46 38.80
C ARG A 462 16.46 -3.16 39.62
N LEU A 463 15.93 -4.30 39.17
CA LEU A 463 14.90 -5.05 39.91
C LEU A 463 15.38 -5.60 41.26
N ALA A 464 16.68 -5.66 41.51
CA ALA A 464 17.22 -6.01 42.83
C ALA A 464 16.85 -4.96 43.91
N ASP A 465 16.76 -3.68 43.52
CA ASP A 465 16.28 -2.58 44.36
C ASP A 465 14.93 -2.08 43.83
N ARG A 466 13.89 -2.88 44.08
CA ARG A 466 12.53 -2.58 43.61
C ARG A 466 11.99 -1.26 44.12
N GLU A 467 12.40 -0.82 45.31
CA GLU A 467 11.91 0.44 45.88
C GLU A 467 12.50 1.64 45.14
N ALA A 468 13.81 1.65 44.87
CA ALA A 468 14.44 2.69 44.07
C ALA A 468 13.90 2.71 42.63
N LEU A 469 13.77 1.54 42.00
CA LEU A 469 13.20 1.41 40.66
C LEU A 469 11.74 1.91 40.63
N ARG A 470 10.93 1.56 41.63
CA ARG A 470 9.56 2.04 41.75
C ARG A 470 9.51 3.56 41.89
N ALA A 471 10.40 4.17 42.65
CA ALA A 471 10.46 5.62 42.81
C ALA A 471 10.83 6.33 41.49
N GLU A 472 11.81 5.80 40.75
CA GLU A 472 12.23 6.32 39.45
C GLU A 472 11.13 6.18 38.39
N LEU A 473 10.49 5.01 38.31
CA LEU A 473 9.38 4.76 37.39
C LEU A 473 8.12 5.56 37.77
N ALA A 474 7.81 5.70 39.07
CA ALA A 474 6.66 6.50 39.51
C ALA A 474 6.87 8.00 39.27
N ALA A 475 8.11 8.48 39.22
CA ALA A 475 8.46 9.83 38.80
C ALA A 475 8.36 10.03 37.27
N THR A 476 8.20 8.94 36.51
CA THR A 476 8.06 9.00 35.07
C THR A 476 6.58 9.24 34.72
N GLU A 477 6.26 10.46 34.25
CA GLU A 477 4.91 10.89 33.83
C GLU A 477 4.39 10.09 32.61
N GLN A 478 5.21 9.19 32.05
CA GLN A 478 4.94 8.41 30.85
C GLN A 478 4.11 7.13 31.03
N LEU A 479 3.69 6.78 32.26
CA LEU A 479 3.06 5.48 32.56
C LEU A 479 1.53 5.44 32.44
N ALA A 480 0.88 6.60 32.25
CA ALA A 480 -0.57 6.65 32.16
C ALA A 480 -1.06 6.27 30.75
N GLU A 481 -1.53 5.03 30.57
CA GLU A 481 -2.35 4.59 29.43
C GLU A 481 -3.66 4.01 29.98
N PRO A 482 -4.73 4.83 30.15
CA PRO A 482 -5.96 4.40 30.85
C PRO A 482 -6.64 3.18 30.22
N TYR A 483 -6.36 2.91 28.94
CA TYR A 483 -6.98 1.85 28.16
C TYR A 483 -6.06 0.65 27.89
N LEU A 484 -4.78 0.67 28.30
CA LEU A 484 -3.80 -0.40 28.00
C LEU A 484 -4.33 -1.79 28.32
N PHE A 485 -4.89 -1.96 29.53
CA PHE A 485 -5.42 -3.25 29.99
C PHE A 485 -6.79 -3.61 29.40
N SER A 486 -7.45 -2.69 28.68
CA SER A 486 -8.71 -2.95 27.96
C SER A 486 -8.49 -3.52 26.55
N LEU A 487 -7.27 -3.52 26.03
CA LEU A 487 -6.93 -4.03 24.71
C LEU A 487 -6.74 -5.56 24.70
N ASP A 488 -7.32 -6.25 23.72
CA ASP A 488 -7.16 -7.71 23.54
C ASP A 488 -5.77 -8.14 23.02
N ALA A 489 -4.94 -7.17 22.58
CA ALA A 489 -3.57 -7.40 22.14
C ALA A 489 -2.70 -6.15 22.31
N TRP A 490 -1.40 -6.34 22.51
CA TRP A 490 -0.37 -5.28 22.58
C TRP A 490 0.61 -5.41 21.40
N PRO A 491 0.33 -4.76 20.25
CA PRO A 491 1.12 -4.94 19.02
C PRO A 491 2.46 -4.17 19.02
N SER A 492 2.70 -3.27 19.96
CA SER A 492 3.91 -2.43 20.01
C SER A 492 4.76 -2.71 21.26
N ALA A 493 6.07 -2.50 21.14
CA ALA A 493 6.99 -2.65 22.27
C ALA A 493 6.67 -1.64 23.40
N SER A 494 6.26 -0.42 23.05
CA SER A 494 5.90 0.62 24.03
C SER A 494 4.78 0.17 24.97
N MET A 495 3.74 -0.49 24.46
CA MET A 495 2.64 -1.02 25.29
C MET A 495 3.14 -2.03 26.33
N TRP A 496 4.04 -2.94 25.93
CA TRP A 496 4.64 -3.90 26.84
C TRP A 496 5.56 -3.26 27.89
N LEU A 497 6.38 -2.29 27.50
CA LEU A 497 7.25 -1.57 28.44
C LEU A 497 6.43 -0.77 29.45
N THR A 498 5.34 -0.13 29.00
CA THR A 498 4.38 0.52 29.89
C THR A 498 3.79 -0.50 30.88
N ALA A 499 3.33 -1.66 30.41
CA ALA A 499 2.78 -2.70 31.29
C ALA A 499 3.81 -3.19 32.33
N LEU A 500 5.07 -3.41 31.92
CA LEU A 500 6.17 -3.79 32.83
C LEU A 500 6.40 -2.74 33.92
N ALA A 501 6.46 -1.47 33.53
CA ALA A 501 6.67 -0.39 34.48
C ALA A 501 5.45 -0.17 35.40
N THR A 502 4.23 -0.28 34.86
CA THR A 502 3.00 -0.24 35.66
C THR A 502 2.95 -1.37 36.68
N GLU A 503 3.38 -2.59 36.33
CA GLU A 503 3.38 -3.72 37.27
C GLU A 503 4.35 -3.51 38.44
N VAL A 504 5.46 -2.76 38.26
CA VAL A 504 6.35 -2.38 39.37
C VAL A 504 5.76 -1.23 40.21
N VAL A 505 5.17 -0.23 39.56
CA VAL A 505 4.62 0.97 40.22
C VAL A 505 3.32 0.68 40.97
N ALA A 506 2.45 -0.12 40.38
CA ALA A 506 1.15 -0.54 40.90
C ALA A 506 0.92 -2.03 40.58
N PRO A 507 1.52 -2.94 41.37
CA PRO A 507 1.38 -4.39 41.14
C PRO A 507 -0.07 -4.85 41.13
N GLY A 508 -0.40 -5.78 40.23
CA GLY A 508 -1.75 -6.33 40.09
C GLY A 508 -2.77 -5.42 39.40
N THR A 509 -2.32 -4.36 38.71
CA THR A 509 -3.21 -3.48 37.94
C THR A 509 -3.79 -4.17 36.69
N ASP A 510 -3.08 -5.15 36.10
CA ASP A 510 -3.59 -5.94 34.98
C ASP A 510 -4.64 -6.96 35.46
N PRO A 511 -5.93 -6.76 35.12
CA PRO A 511 -7.00 -7.69 35.52
C PRO A 511 -6.98 -8.99 34.70
N GLY A 512 -6.13 -9.10 33.67
CA GLY A 512 -6.20 -10.14 32.65
C GLY A 512 -7.31 -9.87 31.64
N VAL A 513 -7.33 -10.64 30.54
CA VAL A 513 -8.43 -10.60 29.56
C VAL A 513 -9.59 -11.46 30.08
N PRO A 514 -10.82 -10.91 30.23
CA PRO A 514 -11.98 -11.68 30.66
C PRO A 514 -12.26 -12.84 29.70
N ASP A 515 -12.61 -14.00 30.23
CA ASP A 515 -13.11 -15.10 29.41
C ASP A 515 -14.36 -14.64 28.64
N PRO A 516 -14.50 -14.97 27.34
CA PRO A 516 -15.69 -14.62 26.59
C PRO A 516 -16.92 -15.26 27.25
N GLU A 517 -18.03 -14.53 27.27
CA GLU A 517 -19.30 -15.09 27.75
C GLU A 517 -19.63 -16.35 26.92
N PRO A 518 -20.15 -17.43 27.55
CA PRO A 518 -20.59 -18.61 26.82
C PRO A 518 -21.69 -18.20 25.84
N VAL A 519 -21.36 -18.18 24.55
CA VAL A 519 -22.35 -17.94 23.51
C VAL A 519 -23.07 -19.28 23.28
N ASP A 520 -24.40 -19.28 23.39
CA ASP A 520 -25.19 -20.42 22.92
C ASP A 520 -24.89 -20.63 21.43
N ARG A 521 -24.24 -21.77 21.13
CA ARG A 521 -23.77 -22.13 19.78
C ARG A 521 -24.87 -22.12 18.72
N TRP A 522 -26.14 -22.16 19.15
CA TRP A 522 -27.34 -22.18 18.31
C TRP A 522 -28.17 -20.89 18.33
N ALA A 523 -27.81 -19.87 19.13
CA ALA A 523 -28.65 -18.70 19.41
C ALA A 523 -29.21 -17.98 18.17
N ASP A 524 -28.46 -18.00 17.06
CA ASP A 524 -28.80 -17.35 15.79
C ASP A 524 -28.99 -18.35 14.62
N THR A 525 -29.10 -19.65 14.92
CA THR A 525 -29.30 -20.71 13.90
C THR A 525 -30.73 -21.25 13.99
N SER A 526 -31.47 -21.15 12.89
CA SER A 526 -32.75 -21.86 12.74
C SER A 526 -32.55 -23.09 11.86
N PHE A 527 -33.27 -24.17 12.18
CA PHE A 527 -33.18 -25.44 11.45
C PHE A 527 -34.50 -25.70 10.73
N GLN A 528 -34.41 -26.08 9.46
CA GLN A 528 -35.49 -26.73 8.75
C GLN A 528 -35.11 -28.18 8.54
N VAL A 529 -35.89 -29.06 9.17
CA VAL A 529 -35.69 -30.51 9.03
C VAL A 529 -36.82 -31.09 8.20
N LYS A 530 -36.46 -31.97 7.27
CA LYS A 530 -37.40 -32.67 6.40
C LYS A 530 -37.03 -34.15 6.34
N VAL A 531 -37.93 -35.00 6.81
CA VAL A 531 -37.88 -36.45 6.61
C VAL A 531 -38.63 -36.75 5.31
N VAL A 532 -37.98 -37.48 4.41
CA VAL A 532 -38.56 -37.85 3.10
C VAL A 532 -38.59 -39.36 3.00
N VAL A 533 -39.73 -39.91 2.60
CA VAL A 533 -39.87 -41.33 2.26
C VAL A 533 -39.13 -41.60 0.96
N THR A 534 -38.24 -42.57 0.99
CA THR A 534 -37.37 -42.97 -0.12
C THR A 534 -37.94 -44.20 -0.81
N GLU A 535 -37.87 -44.27 -2.14
CA GLU A 535 -38.36 -45.43 -2.88
C GLU A 535 -37.41 -46.65 -2.76
N PRO A 536 -37.91 -47.89 -2.88
CA PRO A 536 -37.14 -49.11 -2.63
C PRO A 536 -35.88 -49.26 -3.49
N ASP A 537 -35.86 -48.64 -4.67
CA ASP A 537 -34.76 -48.71 -5.63
C ASP A 537 -33.53 -47.87 -5.19
N GLU A 538 -33.69 -46.98 -4.20
CA GLU A 538 -32.63 -46.18 -3.56
C GLU A 538 -32.26 -46.70 -2.15
N ALA A 539 -32.62 -47.94 -1.81
CA ALA A 539 -32.47 -48.51 -0.47
C ALA A 539 -31.03 -48.58 0.07
N GLU A 540 -29.99 -48.53 -0.79
CA GLU A 540 -28.58 -48.47 -0.33
C GLU A 540 -28.25 -47.16 0.41
N SER A 541 -29.05 -46.10 0.24
CA SER A 541 -28.83 -44.78 0.86
C SER A 541 -29.81 -44.46 1.99
N ALA A 542 -30.76 -45.35 2.27
CA ALA A 542 -31.80 -45.13 3.28
C ALA A 542 -31.23 -45.29 4.70
N GLU A 543 -31.58 -44.37 5.60
CA GLU A 543 -31.11 -44.39 6.99
C GLU A 543 -32.01 -45.30 7.84
N THR A 544 -31.44 -46.32 8.49
CA THR A 544 -32.16 -47.13 9.49
C THR A 544 -32.20 -46.47 10.87
N GLN A 545 -31.34 -45.47 11.09
CA GLN A 545 -31.27 -44.59 12.25
C GLN A 545 -30.59 -43.29 11.82
N PRO A 546 -30.87 -42.15 12.47
CA PRO A 546 -30.18 -40.89 12.18
C PRO A 546 -28.66 -41.04 12.35
N GLY A 547 -27.87 -40.38 11.49
CA GLY A 547 -26.41 -40.43 11.56
C GLY A 547 -25.80 -39.81 12.83
N PRO A 548 -24.47 -39.90 13.02
CA PRO A 548 -23.77 -39.42 14.23
C PRO A 548 -23.96 -37.91 14.53
N TRP A 549 -24.35 -37.13 13.53
CA TRP A 549 -24.71 -35.71 13.67
C TRP A 549 -25.98 -35.47 14.51
N PHE A 550 -26.84 -36.48 14.68
CA PHE A 550 -28.14 -36.34 15.35
C PHE A 550 -28.00 -36.00 16.83
N THR A 551 -27.05 -36.60 17.55
CA THR A 551 -26.85 -36.38 18.99
C THR A 551 -26.42 -34.96 19.33
N GLU A 552 -25.85 -34.24 18.36
CA GLU A 552 -25.32 -32.89 18.53
C GLU A 552 -26.35 -31.79 18.18
N MET A 553 -27.52 -32.14 17.63
CA MET A 553 -28.58 -31.18 17.28
C MET A 553 -29.31 -30.63 18.51
N PRO A 554 -29.84 -29.39 18.45
CA PRO A 554 -30.65 -28.86 19.54
C PRO A 554 -31.93 -29.69 19.74
N PRO A 555 -32.45 -29.76 20.99
CA PRO A 555 -33.53 -30.69 21.36
C PRO A 555 -34.82 -30.53 20.55
N ASP A 556 -35.16 -29.31 20.18
CA ASP A 556 -36.34 -28.95 19.39
C ASP A 556 -36.27 -29.51 17.96
N ALA A 557 -35.11 -29.41 17.30
CA ALA A 557 -34.91 -29.97 15.97
C ALA A 557 -34.92 -31.51 15.95
N ARG A 558 -34.43 -32.16 17.03
CA ARG A 558 -34.52 -33.62 17.19
C ARG A 558 -35.96 -34.09 17.39
N GLU A 559 -36.72 -33.38 18.21
CA GLU A 559 -38.15 -33.69 18.40
C GLU A 559 -38.96 -33.51 17.12
N GLU A 560 -38.61 -32.53 16.29
CA GLU A 560 -39.23 -32.35 14.98
C GLU A 560 -38.96 -33.52 14.02
N ILE A 561 -37.76 -34.12 14.06
CA ILE A 561 -37.44 -35.35 13.32
C ILE A 561 -38.32 -36.50 13.80
N PHE A 562 -38.39 -36.74 15.11
CA PHE A 562 -39.21 -37.82 15.67
C PHE A 562 -40.69 -37.66 15.32
N ARG A 563 -41.20 -36.43 15.35
CA ARG A 563 -42.57 -36.11 14.95
C ARG A 563 -42.82 -36.44 13.48
N GLN A 564 -41.86 -36.18 12.60
CA GLN A 564 -41.99 -36.51 11.17
C GLN A 564 -41.84 -38.01 10.90
N LEU A 565 -40.96 -38.72 11.63
CA LEU A 565 -40.82 -40.18 11.55
C LEU A 565 -42.11 -40.91 11.97
N ASP A 566 -42.73 -40.48 13.07
CA ASP A 566 -44.04 -40.98 13.50
C ASP A 566 -45.11 -40.73 12.44
N GLY A 567 -45.10 -39.53 11.84
CA GLY A 567 -46.05 -39.13 10.79
C GLY A 567 -45.94 -39.91 9.47
N ILE A 568 -44.79 -40.54 9.19
CA ILE A 568 -44.60 -41.41 8.02
C ILE A 568 -44.78 -42.90 8.34
N GLY A 569 -45.04 -43.27 9.61
CA GLY A 569 -45.35 -44.64 10.01
C GLY A 569 -44.16 -45.47 10.49
N VAL A 570 -43.09 -44.83 10.99
CA VAL A 570 -42.01 -45.54 11.71
C VAL A 570 -42.52 -46.05 13.07
N GLU A 571 -42.22 -47.30 13.41
CA GLU A 571 -42.69 -47.93 14.66
C GLU A 571 -42.30 -47.13 15.90
N ALA A 572 -43.26 -46.94 16.83
CA ALA A 572 -43.06 -46.15 18.04
C ALA A 572 -41.94 -46.69 18.95
N GLU A 573 -41.72 -48.01 18.96
CA GLU A 573 -40.62 -48.65 19.71
C GLU A 573 -39.25 -48.24 19.16
N ARG A 574 -39.12 -48.09 17.83
CA ARG A 574 -37.89 -47.64 17.18
C ARG A 574 -37.61 -46.16 17.47
N ILE A 575 -38.64 -45.32 17.40
CA ILE A 575 -38.53 -43.89 17.74
C ILE A 575 -38.13 -43.72 19.22
N ALA A 576 -38.72 -44.51 20.13
CA ALA A 576 -38.35 -44.51 21.54
C ALA A 576 -36.88 -44.93 21.75
N ALA A 577 -36.43 -46.00 21.11
CA ALA A 577 -35.04 -46.45 21.18
C ALA A 577 -34.05 -45.39 20.65
N MET A 578 -34.39 -44.70 19.55
CA MET A 578 -33.59 -43.59 19.00
C MET A 578 -33.56 -42.38 19.95
N ARG A 579 -34.68 -42.06 20.60
CA ARG A 579 -34.78 -40.96 21.59
C ARG A 579 -33.94 -41.25 22.83
N ASP A 580 -33.93 -42.50 23.28
CA ASP A 580 -33.21 -42.94 24.47
C ASP A 580 -31.71 -43.26 24.20
N GLY A 581 -31.27 -43.16 22.93
CA GLY A 581 -29.89 -43.46 22.52
C GLY A 581 -29.49 -44.93 22.67
N GLY A 582 -30.48 -45.82 22.72
CA GLY A 582 -30.30 -47.27 22.84
C GLY A 582 -30.14 -47.97 21.49
N PRO A 583 -29.86 -49.29 21.48
CA PRO A 583 -29.81 -50.07 20.25
C PRO A 583 -31.18 -50.07 19.57
N VAL A 584 -31.26 -49.50 18.37
CA VAL A 584 -32.48 -49.44 17.56
C VAL A 584 -32.78 -50.85 17.01
N PRO A 585 -34.02 -51.37 17.14
CA PRO A 585 -34.44 -52.64 16.52
C PRO A 585 -34.21 -52.64 14.99
N PRO A 586 -34.39 -53.75 14.24
CA PRO A 586 -34.52 -53.68 12.78
C PRO A 586 -35.88 -53.10 12.35
N PRO A 587 -36.01 -52.50 11.15
CA PRO A 587 -37.29 -51.98 10.65
C PRO A 587 -38.30 -53.10 10.35
N GLY A 588 -39.59 -52.82 10.53
CA GLY A 588 -40.67 -53.77 10.21
C GLY A 588 -40.82 -54.01 8.70
N SER A 589 -41.50 -55.09 8.29
CA SER A 589 -41.68 -55.41 6.85
C SER A 589 -42.49 -54.37 6.08
N ASP A 590 -43.30 -53.59 6.79
CA ASP A 590 -44.25 -52.62 6.23
C ASP A 590 -43.80 -51.17 6.51
N GLU A 591 -42.60 -50.97 7.08
CA GLU A 591 -42.06 -49.66 7.41
C GLU A 591 -41.41 -49.00 6.18
N PRO A 592 -41.73 -47.73 5.85
CA PRO A 592 -41.15 -47.06 4.69
C PRO A 592 -39.67 -46.71 4.93
N PHE A 593 -38.86 -46.80 3.87
CA PHE A 593 -37.50 -46.26 3.89
C PHE A 593 -37.54 -44.73 3.92
N TRP A 594 -36.58 -44.11 4.61
CA TRP A 594 -36.55 -42.65 4.73
C TRP A 594 -35.11 -42.11 4.80
N THR A 595 -34.99 -40.81 4.53
CA THR A 595 -33.76 -40.04 4.71
C THR A 595 -34.09 -38.72 5.40
N VAL A 596 -33.21 -38.26 6.29
CA VAL A 596 -33.36 -36.95 6.94
C VAL A 596 -32.52 -35.91 6.21
N SER A 597 -33.19 -34.90 5.68
CA SER A 597 -32.53 -33.70 5.14
C SER A 597 -32.60 -32.59 6.19
N VAL A 598 -31.45 -32.11 6.65
CA VAL A 598 -31.33 -30.97 7.56
C VAL A 598 -30.77 -29.78 6.80
N MET A 599 -31.47 -28.64 6.85
CA MET A 599 -31.01 -27.37 6.30
C MET A 599 -30.98 -26.33 7.43
N SER A 600 -29.82 -25.75 7.69
CA SER A 600 -29.65 -24.69 8.70
C SER A 600 -29.64 -23.30 8.05
N PHE A 601 -30.27 -22.31 8.68
CA PHE A 601 -30.30 -20.91 8.27
C PHE A 601 -29.76 -20.02 9.38
N GLY A 602 -28.81 -19.14 9.05
CA GLY A 602 -28.10 -18.26 9.99
C GLY A 602 -26.59 -18.49 10.01
N PHE A 603 -25.84 -17.61 10.68
CA PHE A 603 -24.40 -17.78 10.90
C PHE A 603 -24.20 -18.87 11.96
N SER A 604 -24.18 -20.12 11.52
CA SER A 604 -23.98 -21.23 12.44
C SER A 604 -22.51 -21.39 12.81
N SER A 605 -22.25 -21.60 14.10
CA SER A 605 -20.96 -22.04 14.63
C SER A 605 -20.69 -23.53 14.39
N PHE A 606 -21.56 -24.23 13.64
CA PHE A 606 -21.48 -25.67 13.32
C PHE A 606 -20.11 -26.13 12.78
N PHE A 607 -19.32 -25.21 12.20
CA PHE A 607 -17.99 -25.47 11.66
C PHE A 607 -16.85 -24.77 12.43
N ARG A 608 -17.07 -24.31 13.67
CA ARG A 608 -15.98 -23.75 14.48
C ARG A 608 -15.12 -24.87 15.05
N ASP A 609 -13.83 -24.75 14.80
CA ASP A 609 -12.79 -25.65 15.29
C ASP A 609 -12.51 -25.33 16.78
N GLU A 610 -12.79 -26.26 17.69
CA GLU A 610 -12.53 -26.11 19.13
C GLU A 610 -11.04 -25.82 19.42
N GLU A 611 -10.15 -26.36 18.60
CA GLU A 611 -8.72 -26.09 18.70
C GLU A 611 -8.44 -24.62 18.36
N ALA A 612 -9.10 -24.08 17.32
CA ALA A 612 -8.96 -22.68 16.95
C ALA A 612 -9.50 -21.72 18.01
N GLU A 613 -10.59 -22.07 18.72
CA GLU A 613 -11.10 -21.27 19.84
C GLU A 613 -10.16 -21.34 21.06
N ARG A 614 -9.60 -22.51 21.40
CA ARG A 614 -8.56 -22.61 22.44
C ARG A 614 -7.34 -21.75 22.12
N VAL A 615 -6.84 -21.84 20.88
CA VAL A 615 -5.70 -21.05 20.42
C VAL A 615 -6.01 -19.55 20.47
N GLU A 616 -7.22 -19.14 20.09
CA GLU A 616 -7.64 -17.74 20.19
C GLU A 616 -7.72 -17.25 21.65
N LEU A 617 -8.27 -18.07 22.55
CA LEU A 617 -8.34 -17.76 23.97
C LEU A 617 -6.97 -17.63 24.62
N GLU A 618 -6.06 -18.56 24.32
CA GLU A 618 -4.67 -18.52 24.80
C GLU A 618 -3.95 -17.27 24.27
N ARG A 619 -4.14 -16.94 22.99
CA ARG A 619 -3.62 -15.71 22.40
C ARG A 619 -4.14 -14.48 23.15
N ARG A 620 -5.45 -14.37 23.38
CA ARG A 620 -6.07 -13.27 24.15
C ARG A 620 -5.49 -13.15 25.55
N ARG A 621 -5.41 -14.26 26.28
CA ARG A 621 -4.84 -14.29 27.64
C ARG A 621 -3.38 -13.85 27.67
N SER A 622 -2.62 -14.18 26.63
CA SER A 622 -1.23 -13.73 26.49
C SER A 622 -1.10 -12.28 26.01
N ARG A 623 -2.18 -11.62 25.58
CA ARG A 623 -2.21 -10.31 24.90
C ARG A 623 -1.28 -10.22 23.68
N MET A 624 -0.83 -11.35 23.15
CA MET A 624 -0.02 -11.39 21.95
C MET A 624 -0.89 -11.06 20.74
N PRO A 625 -0.38 -10.28 19.77
CA PRO A 625 -1.07 -10.08 18.50
C PRO A 625 -1.14 -11.38 17.70
N TYR A 626 -2.00 -11.39 16.68
CA TYR A 626 -2.00 -12.49 15.72
C TYR A 626 -0.64 -12.59 15.02
N HIS A 627 -0.19 -13.82 14.77
CA HIS A 627 0.98 -14.05 13.91
C HIS A 627 0.78 -13.43 12.52
N SER A 628 -0.48 -13.25 12.10
CA SER A 628 -0.85 -12.65 10.83
C SER A 628 -0.99 -11.13 10.82
N SER A 629 -0.92 -10.49 11.98
CA SER A 629 -1.03 -9.04 12.09
C SER A 629 0.30 -8.34 12.31
N VAL A 630 1.39 -9.07 12.59
CA VAL A 630 2.70 -8.50 12.93
C VAL A 630 3.82 -9.26 12.23
N ALA A 631 4.82 -8.54 11.73
CA ALA A 631 5.99 -9.13 11.08
C ALA A 631 6.76 -10.09 12.01
N PRO A 632 7.37 -11.18 11.52
CA PRO A 632 8.06 -12.17 12.36
C PRO A 632 9.15 -11.58 13.26
N LEU A 633 10.00 -10.69 12.74
CA LEU A 633 11.05 -10.02 13.52
C LEU A 633 10.48 -9.12 14.63
N GLN A 634 9.36 -8.43 14.35
CA GLN A 634 8.65 -7.65 15.37
C GLN A 634 8.00 -8.58 16.41
N LEU A 635 7.35 -9.66 15.97
CA LEU A 635 6.73 -10.65 16.84
C LEU A 635 7.76 -11.27 17.80
N PHE A 636 8.99 -11.51 17.33
CA PHE A 636 10.08 -12.01 18.17
C PHE A 636 10.38 -11.06 19.34
N MET A 637 10.44 -9.76 19.10
CA MET A 637 10.60 -8.75 20.16
C MET A 637 9.43 -8.76 21.15
N LEU A 638 8.20 -8.84 20.64
CA LEU A 638 7.00 -8.89 21.48
C LEU A 638 6.98 -10.16 22.36
N ARG A 639 7.44 -11.31 21.84
CA ARG A 639 7.58 -12.53 22.64
C ARG A 639 8.57 -12.37 23.79
N ARG A 640 9.69 -11.66 23.57
CA ARG A 640 10.66 -11.36 24.64
C ARG A 640 10.07 -10.49 25.73
N LEU A 641 9.36 -9.44 25.32
CA LEU A 641 8.66 -8.55 26.24
C LEU A 641 7.56 -9.27 27.02
N HIS A 642 6.82 -10.15 26.36
CA HIS A 642 5.82 -11.02 26.98
C HIS A 642 6.45 -11.95 28.03
N GLU A 643 7.53 -12.66 27.70
CA GLU A 643 8.24 -13.52 28.66
C GLU A 643 8.75 -12.74 29.87
N LEU A 644 9.31 -11.56 29.64
CA LEU A 644 9.77 -10.68 30.73
C LEU A 644 8.60 -10.23 31.62
N TYR A 645 7.46 -9.89 31.02
CA TYR A 645 6.25 -9.50 31.74
C TYR A 645 5.70 -10.64 32.60
N GLN A 646 5.64 -11.86 32.06
CA GLN A 646 5.21 -13.03 32.81
C GLN A 646 6.17 -13.36 33.96
N ALA A 647 7.48 -13.34 33.69
CA ALA A 647 8.49 -13.57 34.72
C ALA A 647 8.43 -12.53 35.84
N LEU A 648 8.08 -11.28 35.52
CA LEU A 648 7.87 -10.22 36.52
C LEU A 648 6.69 -10.56 37.44
N ARG A 649 5.56 -10.97 36.87
CA ARG A 649 4.35 -11.34 37.63
C ARG A 649 4.54 -12.59 38.49
N GLU A 650 5.30 -13.55 37.99
CA GLU A 650 5.61 -14.80 38.69
C GLU A 650 6.77 -14.65 39.70
N GLY A 651 7.49 -13.52 39.66
CA GLY A 651 8.66 -13.29 40.51
C GLY A 651 9.88 -14.13 40.13
N THR A 652 9.97 -14.55 38.86
CA THR A 652 11.00 -15.44 38.30
C THR A 652 11.98 -14.73 37.36
N VAL A 653 12.00 -13.39 37.35
CA VAL A 653 12.89 -12.59 36.48
C VAL A 653 14.37 -12.94 36.75
N PRO A 654 15.17 -13.24 35.71
CA PRO A 654 16.60 -13.49 35.88
C PRO A 654 17.36 -12.21 36.28
N PRO A 655 18.56 -12.34 36.88
CA PRO A 655 19.34 -11.18 37.33
C PRO A 655 19.85 -10.30 36.17
N VAL A 656 19.98 -10.86 34.97
CA VAL A 656 20.44 -10.17 33.76
C VAL A 656 19.73 -10.73 32.53
N LEU A 657 19.50 -9.88 31.52
CA LEU A 657 19.09 -10.31 30.18
C LEU A 657 20.32 -10.70 29.36
N LEU A 658 20.25 -11.83 28.67
CA LEU A 658 21.30 -12.38 27.84
C LEU A 658 21.44 -11.63 26.52
N ALA A 659 20.34 -11.22 25.89
CA ALA A 659 20.37 -10.75 24.51
C ALA A 659 20.75 -9.28 24.32
N THR A 660 20.90 -8.50 25.39
CA THR A 660 21.19 -7.06 25.30
C THR A 660 22.46 -6.84 24.48
N PRO A 661 22.41 -6.12 23.34
CA PRO A 661 23.56 -6.00 22.45
C PRO A 661 24.74 -5.28 23.14
N THR A 662 25.96 -5.61 22.71
CA THR A 662 27.19 -4.94 23.14
C THR A 662 27.56 -3.78 22.20
N TRP A 663 27.18 -3.89 20.92
CA TRP A 663 27.54 -2.97 19.86
C TRP A 663 26.30 -2.34 19.21
N SER A 664 26.44 -1.13 18.69
CA SER A 664 25.36 -0.39 18.00
C SER A 664 24.79 -1.11 16.78
N THR A 665 25.54 -2.04 16.19
CA THR A 665 25.08 -2.91 15.11
C THR A 665 24.11 -4.00 15.56
N GLY A 666 23.91 -4.18 16.87
CA GLY A 666 23.11 -5.26 17.44
C GLY A 666 23.92 -6.49 17.85
N HIS A 667 25.22 -6.54 17.55
CA HIS A 667 26.07 -7.67 17.93
C HIS A 667 26.22 -7.80 19.45
N LEU A 668 26.25 -9.04 19.93
CA LEU A 668 26.56 -9.43 21.30
C LEU A 668 27.95 -10.03 21.35
N ASP A 669 28.81 -9.50 22.22
CA ASP A 669 30.13 -10.06 22.47
C ASP A 669 30.02 -11.47 23.10
N PRO A 670 30.67 -12.51 22.52
CA PRO A 670 30.65 -13.86 23.07
C PRO A 670 31.01 -13.94 24.54
N ASP A 671 32.03 -13.20 25.00
CA ASP A 671 32.46 -13.25 26.39
C ASP A 671 31.44 -12.60 27.32
N VAL A 672 30.75 -11.55 26.88
CA VAL A 672 29.66 -10.91 27.62
C VAL A 672 28.47 -11.85 27.78
N LEU A 673 28.13 -12.65 26.75
CA LEU A 673 27.09 -13.68 26.87
C LEU A 673 27.46 -14.71 27.95
N VAL A 674 28.72 -15.18 27.94
CA VAL A 674 29.21 -16.16 28.93
C VAL A 674 29.16 -15.59 30.35
N ASP A 675 29.54 -14.34 30.55
CA ASP A 675 29.49 -13.67 31.86
C ASP A 675 28.04 -13.57 32.39
N ARG A 676 27.09 -13.25 31.50
CA ARG A 676 25.67 -13.19 31.84
C ARG A 676 25.09 -14.57 32.16
N LEU A 677 25.47 -15.60 31.42
CA LEU A 677 25.10 -16.98 31.71
C LEU A 677 25.63 -17.45 33.06
N ALA A 678 26.87 -17.09 33.40
CA ALA A 678 27.47 -17.40 34.69
C ALA A 678 26.73 -16.68 35.83
N THR A 679 26.32 -15.43 35.61
CA THR A 679 25.51 -14.65 36.57
C THR A 679 24.15 -15.31 36.82
N CYS A 680 23.44 -15.75 35.78
CA CYS A 680 22.18 -16.48 35.92
C CYS A 680 22.37 -17.81 36.67
N ALA A 681 23.41 -18.58 36.33
CA ALA A 681 23.71 -19.86 36.98
C ALA A 681 24.04 -19.68 38.47
N ALA A 682 24.83 -18.66 38.82
CA ALA A 682 25.17 -18.34 40.21
C ALA A 682 23.93 -17.94 41.04
N ALA A 683 22.95 -17.28 40.41
CA ALA A 683 21.67 -16.94 41.03
C ALA A 683 20.66 -18.10 41.05
N GLY A 684 20.99 -19.26 40.46
CA GLY A 684 20.04 -20.37 40.29
C GLY A 684 18.86 -20.04 39.37
N ALA A 685 18.97 -18.98 38.57
CA ALA A 685 17.91 -18.50 37.69
C ALA A 685 18.00 -19.14 36.31
N HIS A 686 16.85 -19.48 35.73
CA HIS A 686 16.75 -19.95 34.36
C HIS A 686 16.64 -18.75 33.40
N PRO A 687 17.47 -18.67 32.35
CA PRO A 687 17.28 -17.65 31.31
C PRO A 687 15.92 -17.76 30.64
N LEU A 688 15.33 -16.62 30.29
CA LEU A 688 14.09 -16.56 29.49
C LEU A 688 14.37 -17.11 28.08
N LYS A 689 13.41 -17.84 27.51
CA LYS A 689 13.60 -18.63 26.29
C LYS A 689 13.82 -17.76 25.06
N ALA A 690 12.94 -16.79 24.81
CA ALA A 690 13.06 -15.85 23.70
C ALA A 690 14.28 -14.94 23.85
N ASP A 691 14.63 -14.55 25.08
CA ASP A 691 15.85 -13.79 25.33
C ASP A 691 17.12 -14.60 25.05
N PHE A 692 17.17 -15.86 25.48
CA PHE A 692 18.27 -16.75 25.13
C PHE A 692 18.41 -16.96 23.62
N GLN A 693 17.30 -17.24 22.92
CA GLN A 693 17.31 -17.43 21.46
C GLN A 693 17.75 -16.15 20.71
N GLN A 694 17.34 -14.96 21.17
CA GLN A 694 17.82 -13.68 20.61
C GLN A 694 19.32 -13.47 20.85
N ALA A 695 19.83 -13.89 22.01
CA ALA A 695 21.25 -13.79 22.32
C ALA A 695 22.08 -14.61 21.34
N LEU A 696 21.62 -15.82 20.99
CA LEU A 696 22.27 -16.69 20.00
C LEU A 696 22.31 -16.06 18.60
N LEU A 697 21.24 -15.38 18.17
CA LEU A 697 21.16 -14.70 16.88
C LEU A 697 22.07 -13.46 16.77
N ARG A 698 22.43 -12.85 17.90
CA ARG A 698 23.28 -11.65 17.96
C ARG A 698 24.77 -11.95 18.04
N LEU A 699 25.15 -13.21 18.22
CA LEU A 699 26.55 -13.59 18.27
C LEU A 699 27.23 -13.36 16.90
N PRO A 700 28.49 -12.90 16.89
CA PRO A 700 29.27 -12.78 15.67
C PRO A 700 29.46 -14.14 15.00
N ARG A 701 29.76 -14.10 13.71
CA ARG A 701 29.99 -15.29 12.88
C ARG A 701 31.34 -15.93 13.20
N GLY A 702 31.42 -17.25 13.03
CA GLY A 702 32.66 -18.01 13.18
C GLY A 702 32.79 -18.64 14.57
N ALA A 703 33.69 -19.62 14.68
CA ALA A 703 33.86 -20.37 15.92
C ALA A 703 34.59 -19.53 16.99
N HIS A 704 34.08 -19.58 18.22
CA HIS A 704 34.64 -18.90 19.38
C HIS A 704 35.04 -19.92 20.46
N PRO A 705 36.16 -20.65 20.26
CA PRO A 705 36.50 -21.81 21.08
C PRO A 705 36.77 -21.46 22.55
N GLU A 706 37.35 -20.29 22.83
CA GLU A 706 37.63 -19.85 24.20
C GLU A 706 36.33 -19.54 24.96
N ALA A 707 35.44 -18.75 24.38
CA ALA A 707 34.12 -18.48 24.94
C ALA A 707 33.28 -19.76 25.08
N ALA A 708 33.34 -20.68 24.11
CA ALA A 708 32.67 -21.97 24.16
C ALA A 708 33.17 -22.83 25.34
N ALA A 709 34.49 -22.91 25.54
CA ALA A 709 35.08 -23.65 26.65
C ALA A 709 34.68 -23.05 28.01
N ARG A 710 34.66 -21.71 28.11
CA ARG A 710 34.17 -21.01 29.31
C ARG A 710 32.69 -21.27 29.57
N ALA A 711 31.84 -21.22 28.54
CA ALA A 711 30.41 -21.52 28.64
C ALA A 711 30.17 -22.95 29.14
N ALA A 712 30.88 -23.93 28.58
CA ALA A 712 30.77 -25.33 28.97
C ALA A 712 31.13 -25.55 30.46
N ALA A 713 32.07 -24.78 31.00
CA ALA A 713 32.50 -24.88 32.39
C ALA A 713 31.46 -24.38 33.42
N ILE A 714 30.43 -23.62 32.99
CA ILE A 714 29.38 -23.11 33.90
C ILE A 714 28.47 -24.24 34.41
N GLY A 715 28.26 -25.29 33.60
CA GLY A 715 27.50 -26.48 34.00
C GLY A 715 25.97 -26.33 34.02
N SER A 716 25.40 -25.31 33.35
CA SER A 716 23.95 -25.15 33.16
C SER A 716 23.50 -25.58 31.75
N ARG A 717 22.22 -25.96 31.58
CA ARG A 717 21.67 -26.38 30.28
C ARG A 717 21.82 -25.29 29.21
N ALA A 718 21.47 -24.04 29.55
CA ALA A 718 21.59 -22.90 28.64
C ALA A 718 23.06 -22.61 28.27
N ALA A 719 23.98 -22.77 29.23
CA ALA A 719 25.41 -22.58 28.97
C ALA A 719 25.99 -23.68 28.07
N GLY A 720 25.55 -24.94 28.24
CA GLY A 720 25.91 -26.03 27.31
C GLY A 720 25.41 -25.77 25.89
N GLN A 721 24.16 -25.33 25.75
CA GLN A 721 23.60 -24.94 24.45
C GLN A 721 24.36 -23.77 23.80
N ALA A 722 24.72 -22.75 24.58
CA ALA A 722 25.54 -21.64 24.09
C ALA A 722 26.96 -22.09 23.71
N ALA A 723 27.57 -23.00 24.48
CA ALA A 723 28.88 -23.57 24.18
C ALA A 723 28.88 -24.29 22.83
N ASP A 724 27.87 -25.13 22.58
CA ASP A 724 27.72 -25.83 21.31
C ASP A 724 27.53 -24.86 20.14
N TRP A 725 26.71 -23.82 20.33
CA TRP A 725 26.49 -22.77 19.34
C TRP A 725 27.75 -21.96 19.01
N LEU A 726 28.53 -21.58 20.03
CA LEU A 726 29.80 -20.87 19.88
C LEU A 726 30.89 -21.76 19.24
N ALA A 727 30.91 -23.05 19.55
CA ALA A 727 31.88 -24.00 19.00
C ALA A 727 31.64 -24.28 17.51
N ARG A 728 30.38 -24.42 17.09
CA ARG A 728 30.01 -24.66 15.67
C ARG A 728 30.09 -23.41 14.79
N GLY A 729 30.25 -22.24 15.40
CA GLY A 729 30.36 -20.95 14.70
C GLY A 729 29.05 -20.23 14.41
N GLY A 730 28.01 -20.54 15.19
CA GLY A 730 26.70 -19.89 15.13
C GLY A 730 25.73 -20.51 14.11
N LEU A 731 24.76 -19.69 13.69
CA LEU A 731 23.76 -20.05 12.68
C LEU A 731 24.42 -20.12 11.28
N PRO A 732 24.38 -21.28 10.59
CA PRO A 732 24.81 -21.37 9.19
C PRO A 732 24.00 -20.45 8.27
N ASP A 733 24.57 -20.08 7.11
CA ASP A 733 23.85 -19.22 6.15
C ASP A 733 22.61 -19.93 5.59
N PRO A 734 21.40 -19.37 5.80
CA PRO A 734 20.19 -19.89 5.18
C PRO A 734 20.22 -19.72 3.67
N GLU A 735 19.47 -20.57 2.97
CA GLU A 735 19.17 -20.34 1.56
C GLU A 735 18.14 -19.21 1.43
N THR A 736 18.58 -18.09 0.86
CA THR A 736 17.78 -16.88 0.69
C THR A 736 17.54 -16.59 -0.79
N GLY A 737 16.39 -16.04 -1.13
CA GLY A 737 16.12 -15.59 -2.49
C GLY A 737 14.85 -14.76 -2.61
N VAL A 738 14.55 -14.40 -3.86
CA VAL A 738 13.36 -13.66 -4.23
C VAL A 738 12.86 -14.18 -5.57
N ALA A 739 11.60 -14.62 -5.59
CA ALA A 739 10.84 -14.81 -6.81
C ALA A 739 9.97 -13.59 -7.05
N TRP A 740 9.44 -13.46 -8.26
CA TRP A 740 8.48 -12.41 -8.60
C TRP A 740 7.18 -13.08 -9.01
N LYS A 741 6.03 -12.51 -8.62
CA LYS A 741 4.74 -12.97 -9.13
C LYS A 741 4.69 -12.82 -10.66
N PRO A 742 3.74 -13.48 -11.35
CA PRO A 742 3.60 -13.36 -12.81
C PRO A 742 3.37 -11.92 -13.31
N ASP A 743 2.87 -11.03 -12.45
CA ASP A 743 2.74 -9.61 -12.75
C ASP A 743 4.08 -8.85 -12.70
N GLY A 744 5.15 -9.49 -12.22
CA GLY A 744 6.52 -8.96 -12.09
C GLY A 744 6.66 -7.78 -11.14
N ILE A 745 5.65 -7.53 -10.29
CA ILE A 745 5.61 -6.36 -9.41
C ILE A 745 5.77 -6.77 -7.95
N ASP A 746 5.06 -7.81 -7.51
CA ASP A 746 5.11 -8.27 -6.13
C ASP A 746 6.27 -9.27 -5.93
N PRO A 747 7.26 -8.97 -5.07
CA PRO A 747 8.27 -9.95 -4.71
C PRO A 747 7.64 -11.05 -3.83
N VAL A 748 8.07 -12.29 -4.08
CA VAL A 748 7.75 -13.48 -3.29
C VAL A 748 9.06 -13.88 -2.58
N PRO A 749 9.18 -13.63 -1.27
CA PRO A 749 10.39 -13.95 -0.52
C PRO A 749 10.60 -15.47 -0.48
N ALA A 750 11.85 -15.90 -0.63
CA ALA A 750 12.26 -17.29 -0.44
C ALA A 750 13.29 -17.35 0.69
N LEU A 751 13.03 -18.21 1.67
CA LEU A 751 13.92 -18.45 2.80
C LEU A 751 13.72 -19.88 3.29
N SER A 752 14.82 -20.62 3.37
CA SER A 752 14.86 -21.97 3.91
C SER A 752 16.16 -22.19 4.68
N ALA A 753 16.07 -22.93 5.77
CA ALA A 753 17.22 -23.37 6.55
C ALA A 753 16.92 -24.74 7.18
N GLU A 754 17.97 -25.49 7.49
CA GLU A 754 17.84 -26.67 8.34
C GLU A 754 17.34 -26.27 9.74
N PRO A 755 16.39 -27.00 10.34
CA PRO A 755 15.86 -26.71 11.67
C PRO A 755 16.98 -26.62 12.70
N THR A 756 17.02 -25.51 13.44
CA THR A 756 18.04 -25.26 14.45
C THR A 756 17.75 -25.97 15.77
N GLY A 757 16.50 -26.42 15.96
CA GLY A 757 16.00 -26.96 17.23
C GLY A 757 15.51 -25.87 18.19
N TYR A 758 15.46 -24.62 17.74
CA TYR A 758 14.98 -23.46 18.48
C TYR A 758 13.78 -22.87 17.74
N ASP A 759 12.58 -23.13 18.26
CA ASP A 759 11.31 -22.82 17.63
C ASP A 759 11.09 -21.35 17.23
N LEU A 760 11.63 -20.38 17.99
CA LEU A 760 11.48 -18.96 17.64
C LEU A 760 12.51 -18.54 16.58
N ILE A 761 13.71 -19.13 16.61
CA ILE A 761 14.69 -18.95 15.52
C ILE A 761 14.14 -19.57 14.23
N ASP A 762 13.61 -20.80 14.30
CA ASP A 762 13.09 -21.53 13.14
C ASP A 762 11.90 -20.79 12.49
N GLN A 763 11.08 -20.08 13.28
CA GLN A 763 10.04 -19.18 12.77
C GLN A 763 10.61 -18.01 11.94
N LEU A 764 11.79 -17.47 12.30
CA LEU A 764 12.45 -16.40 11.54
C LEU A 764 13.15 -16.93 10.28
N LEU A 765 13.48 -18.21 10.24
CA LEU A 765 14.14 -18.88 9.11
C LEU A 765 13.15 -19.46 8.09
N SER A 766 11.89 -19.05 8.18
CA SER A 766 10.83 -19.40 7.24
C SER A 766 10.45 -18.19 6.38
N ALA A 767 10.08 -18.45 5.11
CA ALA A 767 9.69 -17.39 4.19
C ALA A 767 8.54 -16.52 4.76
N PRO A 768 8.71 -15.19 4.86
CA PRO A 768 7.69 -14.30 5.42
C PRO A 768 6.49 -14.16 4.48
N ALA A 769 5.28 -14.21 5.05
CA ALA A 769 4.06 -13.86 4.32
C ALA A 769 3.85 -12.33 4.26
N ARG A 770 2.99 -11.87 3.34
CA ARG A 770 2.62 -10.44 3.21
C ARG A 770 1.53 -10.09 4.24
N TRP A 771 1.78 -9.09 5.07
CA TRP A 771 0.89 -8.67 6.18
C TRP A 771 0.28 -7.29 5.94
N ARG A 772 -0.87 -6.98 6.56
CA ARG A 772 -1.47 -5.63 6.53
C ARG A 772 -0.64 -4.70 7.45
N ALA A 773 -0.11 -3.62 6.88
CA ALA A 773 0.95 -2.81 7.48
C ALA A 773 0.52 -1.83 8.59
N GLU A 774 -0.74 -1.91 9.06
CA GLU A 774 -1.42 -0.80 9.75
C GLU A 774 -0.76 -0.37 11.08
N ASP A 775 0.07 -1.21 11.73
CA ASP A 775 0.75 -0.85 13.00
C ASP A 775 2.30 -0.84 12.94
N THR A 776 2.91 -0.89 11.75
CA THR A 776 4.38 -1.09 11.62
C THR A 776 5.22 0.20 11.57
N TYR A 777 4.66 1.34 12.00
CA TYR A 777 5.21 2.68 11.69
C TYR A 777 6.64 2.93 12.21
N ASP A 778 7.10 2.23 13.26
CA ASP A 778 8.46 2.40 13.83
C ASP A 778 9.25 1.07 14.00
N GLY A 779 8.60 -0.07 13.78
CA GLY A 779 9.16 -1.40 14.09
C GLY A 779 10.21 -1.92 13.11
N MET A 780 10.28 -1.41 11.88
CA MET A 780 11.15 -1.99 10.83
C MET A 780 12.60 -1.53 10.89
N ARG A 781 12.89 -0.38 11.51
CA ARG A 781 14.22 0.25 11.48
C ARG A 781 15.30 -0.55 12.20
N TRP A 782 14.91 -1.40 13.15
CA TRP A 782 15.84 -2.11 14.02
C TRP A 782 16.06 -3.59 13.68
N TRP A 783 15.37 -4.11 12.65
CA TRP A 783 15.42 -5.52 12.28
C TRP A 783 16.83 -6.03 11.96
N ALA A 784 17.68 -5.19 11.37
CA ALA A 784 19.08 -5.52 11.14
C ALA A 784 19.85 -5.81 12.44
N GLN A 785 19.49 -5.16 13.56
CA GLN A 785 20.10 -5.41 14.87
C GLN A 785 19.51 -6.64 15.60
N ALA A 786 18.41 -7.21 15.08
CA ALA A 786 17.87 -8.48 15.56
C ALA A 786 18.71 -9.68 15.09
N MET A 787 19.19 -9.62 13.85
CA MET A 787 20.03 -10.65 13.23
C MET A 787 21.27 -10.01 12.58
N PRO A 788 22.16 -9.41 13.39
CA PRO A 788 23.25 -8.58 12.91
C PRO A 788 24.31 -9.37 12.14
N SER A 789 24.31 -10.70 12.24
CA SER A 789 25.21 -11.62 11.51
C SER A 789 24.65 -12.18 10.20
N HIS A 790 23.38 -11.89 9.88
CA HIS A 790 22.63 -12.51 8.78
C HIS A 790 21.81 -11.47 8.01
N ARG A 791 22.48 -10.43 7.50
CA ARG A 791 21.82 -9.31 6.79
C ARG A 791 20.89 -9.75 5.65
N GLU A 792 21.24 -10.82 4.93
CA GLU A 792 20.45 -11.30 3.79
C GLU A 792 19.10 -11.87 4.24
N VAL A 793 19.05 -12.54 5.39
CA VAL A 793 17.80 -13.03 5.99
C VAL A 793 16.91 -11.84 6.33
N VAL A 794 17.47 -10.80 6.92
CA VAL A 794 16.72 -9.57 7.23
C VAL A 794 16.24 -8.88 5.95
N ALA A 795 17.03 -8.89 4.88
CA ALA A 795 16.61 -8.37 3.58
C ALA A 795 15.40 -9.11 3.02
N VAL A 796 15.33 -10.45 3.16
CA VAL A 796 14.14 -11.25 2.81
C VAL A 796 12.91 -10.76 3.58
N HIS A 797 13.05 -10.49 4.88
CA HIS A 797 11.95 -9.97 5.73
C HIS A 797 11.47 -8.58 5.30
N TYR A 798 12.28 -7.77 4.62
CA TYR A 798 11.84 -6.50 4.05
C TYR A 798 11.09 -6.61 2.71
N LEU A 799 11.29 -7.69 1.93
CA LEU A 799 10.73 -7.83 0.58
C LEU A 799 9.20 -7.66 0.50
N PRO A 800 8.38 -8.22 1.42
CA PRO A 800 6.91 -8.04 1.38
C PRO A 800 6.46 -6.57 1.44
N TYR A 801 7.34 -5.68 1.93
CA TYR A 801 7.08 -4.26 2.16
C TYR A 801 7.76 -3.35 1.13
N LEU A 802 8.36 -3.94 0.09
CA LEU A 802 9.09 -3.21 -0.95
C LEU A 802 8.15 -2.44 -1.89
N VAL A 803 7.00 -3.04 -2.23
CA VAL A 803 6.09 -2.57 -3.30
C VAL A 803 4.66 -2.43 -2.74
N ASP A 804 4.42 -1.43 -1.90
CA ASP A 804 3.07 -1.13 -1.42
C ASP A 804 2.39 -0.05 -2.28
N ARG A 805 1.19 -0.36 -2.78
CA ARG A 805 0.40 0.48 -3.70
C ARG A 805 -0.50 1.49 -2.95
N TRP A 806 -0.62 1.38 -1.63
CA TRP A 806 -1.64 2.11 -0.85
C TRP A 806 -1.08 3.10 0.21
N ASN A 807 0.16 3.58 -0.01
CA ASN A 807 0.92 4.52 0.84
C ASN A 807 1.49 3.93 2.16
N HIS A 808 2.78 4.25 2.36
CA HIS A 808 3.68 3.93 3.50
C HIS A 808 4.39 2.58 3.45
N SER A 809 5.25 2.38 2.45
CA SER A 809 6.35 1.42 2.58
C SER A 809 7.35 1.94 3.64
N ASN A 810 7.39 1.34 4.83
CA ASN A 810 8.26 1.77 5.93
C ASN A 810 9.74 1.38 5.76
N VAL A 811 10.09 0.64 4.71
CA VAL A 811 11.49 0.31 4.38
C VAL A 811 12.14 1.54 3.75
N GLY A 812 12.99 2.24 4.49
CA GLY A 812 13.65 3.49 4.07
C GLY A 812 15.14 3.34 3.78
N ALA A 813 15.82 4.47 3.57
CA ALA A 813 17.29 4.51 3.47
C ALA A 813 17.95 3.98 4.75
N ASP A 814 17.44 4.38 5.93
CA ASP A 814 17.92 3.96 7.25
C ASP A 814 17.93 2.42 7.42
N SER A 815 16.92 1.72 6.88
CA SER A 815 16.85 0.25 6.91
C SER A 815 18.02 -0.38 6.15
N LEU A 816 18.40 0.23 5.02
CA LEU A 816 19.48 -0.25 4.18
C LEU A 816 20.85 0.13 4.74
N GLU A 817 20.98 1.31 5.34
CA GLU A 817 22.18 1.68 6.10
C GLU A 817 22.44 0.68 7.22
N ALA A 818 21.41 0.29 7.97
CA ALA A 818 21.52 -0.73 9.00
C ALA A 818 21.97 -2.10 8.46
N LEU A 819 21.46 -2.53 7.29
CA LEU A 819 21.89 -3.77 6.62
C LEU A 819 23.33 -3.69 6.09
N ILE A 820 23.78 -2.52 5.65
CA ILE A 820 25.15 -2.29 5.18
C ILE A 820 26.14 -2.41 6.36
N GLN A 821 25.73 -2.00 7.56
CA GLN A 821 26.53 -2.09 8.78
C GLN A 821 26.48 -3.49 9.45
N ALA A 822 25.47 -4.30 9.12
CA ALA A 822 25.37 -5.70 9.56
C ALA A 822 26.41 -6.60 8.86
N ASP A 823 26.62 -7.81 9.38
CA ASP A 823 27.48 -8.86 8.85
C ASP A 823 26.67 -9.90 8.05
N GLY A 824 27.38 -10.84 7.42
CA GLY A 824 26.79 -11.93 6.63
C GLY A 824 26.85 -11.69 5.12
N PRO A 825 26.44 -12.69 4.32
CA PRO A 825 26.51 -12.63 2.87
C PRO A 825 25.57 -11.57 2.30
N VAL A 826 25.81 -11.21 1.05
CA VAL A 826 24.93 -10.34 0.25
C VAL A 826 24.45 -11.15 -0.95
N GLY A 827 23.14 -11.23 -1.13
CA GLY A 827 22.48 -12.07 -2.12
C GLY A 827 21.36 -11.37 -2.89
N GLU A 828 20.47 -12.18 -3.46
CA GLU A 828 19.38 -11.73 -4.34
C GLU A 828 18.32 -10.89 -3.60
N ALA A 829 18.05 -11.14 -2.31
CA ALA A 829 17.08 -10.37 -1.55
C ALA A 829 17.58 -8.94 -1.29
N MET A 830 18.85 -8.77 -0.91
CA MET A 830 19.49 -7.44 -0.84
C MET A 830 19.47 -6.75 -2.19
N ALA A 831 19.80 -7.47 -3.27
CA ALA A 831 19.81 -6.91 -4.61
C ALA A 831 18.42 -6.41 -5.07
N ALA A 832 17.36 -7.19 -4.80
CA ALA A 832 15.98 -6.79 -5.10
C ALA A 832 15.52 -5.61 -4.25
N LEU A 833 15.90 -5.57 -2.96
CA LEU A 833 15.61 -4.44 -2.07
C LEU A 833 16.22 -3.14 -2.60
N VAL A 834 17.51 -3.17 -2.96
CA VAL A 834 18.22 -2.03 -3.57
C VAL A 834 17.52 -1.60 -4.86
N ALA A 835 17.22 -2.56 -5.76
CA ALA A 835 16.54 -2.27 -7.01
C ALA A 835 15.18 -1.58 -6.80
N GLY A 836 14.34 -2.11 -5.90
CA GLY A 836 13.03 -1.51 -5.62
C GLY A 836 13.14 -0.11 -4.99
N LEU A 837 14.11 0.13 -4.10
CA LEU A 837 14.34 1.45 -3.51
C LEU A 837 14.80 2.49 -4.55
N LEU A 838 15.64 2.10 -5.52
CA LEU A 838 16.06 2.96 -6.61
C LEU A 838 14.92 3.41 -7.52
N THR A 839 13.81 2.66 -7.56
CA THR A 839 12.64 3.03 -8.38
C THR A 839 11.70 4.05 -7.71
N ARG A 840 11.91 4.40 -6.45
CA ARG A 840 10.98 5.24 -5.68
C ARG A 840 11.11 6.75 -6.00
N PRO A 841 10.00 7.53 -6.01
CA PRO A 841 10.04 8.97 -6.28
C PRO A 841 10.85 9.82 -5.31
N HIS A 842 10.89 9.41 -4.05
CA HIS A 842 11.68 10.04 -2.98
C HIS A 842 12.65 9.02 -2.36
N GLY A 843 13.12 8.07 -3.19
CA GLY A 843 14.10 7.08 -2.77
C GLY A 843 15.46 7.71 -2.45
N PRO A 844 16.38 6.93 -1.87
CA PRO A 844 17.71 7.42 -1.51
C PRO A 844 18.44 8.08 -2.70
N GLY A 845 18.26 7.56 -3.92
CA GLY A 845 18.89 8.12 -5.12
C GLY A 845 20.32 7.59 -5.32
N ALA A 846 21.20 8.38 -5.96
CA ALA A 846 22.53 7.92 -6.38
C ALA A 846 23.46 7.53 -5.22
N HIS A 847 23.30 8.15 -4.04
CA HIS A 847 24.16 7.88 -2.87
C HIS A 847 24.13 6.42 -2.42
N LEU A 848 23.02 5.73 -2.65
CA LEU A 848 22.90 4.33 -2.30
C LEU A 848 23.89 3.47 -3.11
N ILE A 849 23.99 3.73 -4.41
CA ILE A 849 24.90 3.01 -5.31
C ILE A 849 26.35 3.27 -4.90
N LEU A 850 26.65 4.51 -4.49
CA LEU A 850 28.00 4.89 -4.04
C LEU A 850 28.38 4.22 -2.71
N HIS A 851 27.49 4.20 -1.72
CA HIS A 851 27.73 3.52 -0.44
C HIS A 851 27.98 2.02 -0.63
N LEU A 852 27.22 1.38 -1.51
CA LEU A 852 27.41 -0.02 -1.87
C LEU A 852 28.75 -0.26 -2.58
N ALA A 853 29.09 0.60 -3.55
CA ALA A 853 30.36 0.53 -4.28
C ALA A 853 31.58 0.67 -3.36
N VAL A 854 31.55 1.57 -2.37
CA VAL A 854 32.67 1.74 -1.42
C VAL A 854 32.85 0.52 -0.51
N ARG A 855 31.76 -0.11 -0.07
CA ARG A 855 31.81 -1.26 0.86
C ARG A 855 32.08 -2.60 0.16
N GLY A 856 32.10 -2.64 -1.18
CA GLY A 856 32.27 -3.89 -1.93
C GLY A 856 31.08 -4.85 -1.83
N HIS A 857 29.88 -4.31 -1.64
CA HIS A 857 28.60 -5.03 -1.56
C HIS A 857 27.64 -4.49 -2.65
N PRO A 858 26.47 -5.09 -2.95
CA PRO A 858 26.11 -6.41 -3.53
C PRO A 858 26.70 -6.73 -4.93
N ASP A 859 26.37 -7.92 -5.45
CA ASP A 859 26.41 -8.24 -6.90
C ASP A 859 25.63 -7.17 -7.68
N ALA A 860 26.35 -6.20 -8.23
CA ALA A 860 25.79 -5.14 -9.05
C ALA A 860 25.00 -5.70 -10.26
N GLY A 861 25.38 -6.87 -10.77
CA GLY A 861 24.62 -7.58 -11.79
C GLY A 861 23.24 -8.02 -11.30
N ALA A 862 23.14 -8.56 -10.09
CA ALA A 862 21.84 -8.93 -9.49
C ALA A 862 20.91 -7.73 -9.32
N VAL A 863 21.44 -6.59 -8.87
CA VAL A 863 20.68 -5.33 -8.79
C VAL A 863 20.17 -4.93 -10.18
N GLY A 864 21.03 -5.01 -11.20
CA GLY A 864 20.68 -4.77 -12.60
C GLY A 864 19.56 -5.67 -13.11
N ARG A 865 19.59 -6.98 -12.80
CA ARG A 865 18.55 -7.94 -13.18
C ARG A 865 17.19 -7.57 -12.57
N HIS A 866 17.14 -7.34 -11.26
CA HIS A 866 15.89 -6.98 -10.57
C HIS A 866 15.35 -5.63 -11.03
N LEU A 867 16.22 -4.64 -11.21
CA LEU A 867 15.84 -3.34 -11.75
C LEU A 867 15.27 -3.46 -13.17
N GLY A 868 15.87 -4.30 -14.01
CA GLY A 868 15.33 -4.62 -15.34
C GLY A 868 13.96 -5.28 -15.26
N GLY A 869 13.77 -6.23 -14.33
CA GLY A 869 12.48 -6.87 -14.08
C GLY A 869 11.40 -5.87 -13.66
N LEU A 870 11.71 -4.96 -12.75
CA LEU A 870 10.81 -3.89 -12.32
C LEU A 870 10.45 -2.96 -13.48
N ILE A 871 11.42 -2.51 -14.29
CA ILE A 871 11.16 -1.68 -15.46
C ILE A 871 10.26 -2.40 -16.48
N ARG A 872 10.45 -3.71 -16.64
CA ARG A 872 9.73 -4.52 -17.63
C ARG A 872 8.27 -4.77 -17.25
N HIS A 873 7.98 -4.94 -15.97
CA HIS A 873 6.68 -5.44 -15.51
C HIS A 873 5.88 -4.44 -14.65
N SER A 874 6.46 -3.29 -14.27
CA SER A 874 5.80 -2.27 -13.46
C SER A 874 5.65 -0.92 -14.20
N GLU A 875 5.07 0.09 -13.55
CA GLU A 875 4.97 1.46 -14.09
C GLU A 875 6.30 2.26 -14.02
N VAL A 876 7.40 1.61 -13.65
CA VAL A 876 8.71 2.25 -13.53
C VAL A 876 9.29 2.56 -14.91
N GLU A 877 9.50 3.84 -15.19
CA GLU A 877 10.03 4.29 -16.47
C GLU A 877 11.57 4.41 -16.46
N ILE A 878 12.22 3.96 -17.54
CA ILE A 878 13.68 4.11 -17.76
C ILE A 878 14.16 5.54 -17.51
N ARG A 879 13.40 6.55 -17.95
CA ARG A 879 13.74 7.99 -17.81
C ARG A 879 13.89 8.45 -16.35
N ARG A 880 13.30 7.71 -15.40
CA ARG A 880 13.42 7.98 -13.96
C ARG A 880 14.72 7.44 -13.38
N VAL A 881 15.13 6.27 -13.83
CA VAL A 881 16.29 5.56 -13.28
C VAL A 881 17.60 6.03 -13.92
N LEU A 882 17.57 6.36 -15.22
CA LEU A 882 18.75 6.74 -15.98
C LEU A 882 19.54 7.91 -15.37
N PRO A 883 18.91 9.02 -14.90
CA PRO A 883 19.65 10.11 -14.26
C PRO A 883 20.37 9.69 -12.97
N LEU A 884 19.78 8.79 -12.18
CA LEU A 884 20.38 8.28 -10.95
C LEU A 884 21.63 7.45 -11.24
N LEU A 885 21.57 6.59 -12.27
CA LEU A 885 22.73 5.81 -12.71
C LEU A 885 23.82 6.69 -13.32
N ASP A 886 23.47 7.71 -14.12
CA ASP A 886 24.44 8.67 -14.69
C ASP A 886 25.16 9.43 -13.58
N GLN A 887 24.42 9.90 -12.57
CA GLN A 887 25.00 10.56 -11.40
C GLN A 887 25.97 9.63 -10.65
N ALA A 888 25.53 8.42 -10.28
CA ALA A 888 26.38 7.46 -9.56
C ALA A 888 27.65 7.09 -10.37
N ALA A 889 27.54 6.93 -11.69
CA ALA A 889 28.68 6.64 -12.55
C ALA A 889 29.70 7.79 -12.57
N ARG A 890 29.22 9.05 -12.68
CA ARG A 890 30.07 10.24 -12.63
C ARG A 890 30.75 10.44 -11.28
N GLU A 891 30.07 10.08 -10.20
CA GLU A 891 30.56 10.19 -8.82
C GLU A 891 31.47 9.03 -8.37
N GLY A 892 31.84 8.13 -9.29
CA GLY A 892 32.89 7.13 -9.05
C GLY A 892 32.44 5.67 -9.09
N ALA A 893 31.14 5.37 -9.13
CA ALA A 893 30.61 4.00 -9.22
C ALA A 893 30.41 3.48 -10.66
N HIS A 894 31.16 4.00 -11.64
CA HIS A 894 31.02 3.67 -13.06
C HIS A 894 31.22 2.17 -13.36
N ALA A 895 32.09 1.47 -12.62
CA ALA A 895 32.28 0.03 -12.75
C ALA A 895 31.04 -0.76 -12.29
N GLN A 896 30.46 -0.40 -11.13
CA GLN A 896 29.25 -1.04 -10.61
C GLN A 896 28.04 -0.73 -11.48
N VAL A 897 27.92 0.51 -11.97
CA VAL A 897 26.87 0.90 -12.91
C VAL A 897 26.98 0.11 -14.22
N TRP A 898 28.20 -0.15 -14.72
CA TRP A 898 28.38 -1.02 -15.88
C TRP A 898 27.85 -2.43 -15.65
N GLU A 899 28.19 -3.07 -14.53
CA GLU A 899 27.70 -4.41 -14.20
C GLU A 899 26.17 -4.45 -14.06
N MET A 900 25.57 -3.41 -13.45
CA MET A 900 24.11 -3.24 -13.44
C MET A 900 23.54 -3.16 -14.84
N LEU A 901 24.09 -2.30 -15.71
CA LEU A 901 23.62 -2.11 -17.08
C LEU A 901 23.76 -3.39 -17.92
N ARG A 902 24.88 -4.10 -17.78
CA ARG A 902 25.14 -5.36 -18.48
C ARG A 902 24.08 -6.42 -18.17
N ALA A 903 23.63 -6.49 -16.92
CA ALA A 903 22.60 -7.43 -16.48
C ALA A 903 21.16 -6.93 -16.72
N LEU A 904 20.96 -5.61 -16.76
CA LEU A 904 19.67 -4.96 -17.02
C LEU A 904 19.27 -5.02 -18.50
N LEU A 905 20.23 -4.82 -19.41
CA LEU A 905 19.97 -4.74 -20.85
C LEU A 905 19.24 -5.98 -21.41
N PRO A 906 19.67 -7.23 -21.13
CA PRO A 906 18.96 -8.42 -21.60
C PRO A 906 17.49 -8.49 -21.20
N VAL A 907 17.13 -7.91 -20.05
CA VAL A 907 15.76 -7.94 -19.51
C VAL A 907 14.88 -6.85 -20.10
N VAL A 908 15.45 -5.66 -20.35
CA VAL A 908 14.68 -4.46 -20.75
C VAL A 908 14.61 -4.28 -22.27
N LEU A 909 15.59 -4.78 -23.01
CA LEU A 909 15.60 -4.62 -24.47
C LEU A 909 14.42 -5.33 -25.13
N PRO A 910 13.85 -4.76 -26.20
CA PRO A 910 12.70 -5.35 -26.88
C PRO A 910 13.04 -6.72 -27.46
N ALA A 911 12.13 -7.68 -27.25
CA ALA A 911 12.24 -9.05 -27.75
C ALA A 911 11.13 -9.37 -28.76
N GLY A 912 11.38 -10.32 -29.68
CA GLY A 912 10.39 -10.74 -30.67
C GLY A 912 9.92 -9.59 -31.58
N GLU A 913 8.60 -9.37 -31.64
CA GLU A 913 7.95 -8.34 -32.48
C GLU A 913 7.89 -6.94 -31.83
N GLU A 914 8.43 -6.77 -30.62
CA GLU A 914 8.37 -5.51 -29.89
C GLU A 914 9.18 -4.40 -30.57
N ARG A 915 8.61 -3.19 -30.57
CA ARG A 915 9.26 -2.01 -31.16
C ARG A 915 10.04 -1.24 -30.10
N ALA A 916 11.34 -1.02 -30.36
CA ALA A 916 12.15 -0.08 -29.60
C ALA A 916 11.56 1.35 -29.63
N ASN A 917 11.64 2.03 -28.49
CA ASN A 917 11.25 3.43 -28.33
C ASN A 917 12.47 4.32 -28.01
N VAL A 918 12.23 5.62 -27.75
CA VAL A 918 13.28 6.60 -27.44
C VAL A 918 14.04 6.22 -26.17
N ASN A 919 13.34 5.78 -25.12
CA ASN A 919 13.95 5.41 -23.84
C ASN A 919 14.93 4.23 -23.98
N HIS A 920 14.62 3.23 -24.82
CA HIS A 920 15.56 2.16 -25.13
C HIS A 920 16.81 2.68 -25.84
N SER A 921 16.65 3.65 -26.73
CA SER A 921 17.78 4.27 -27.43
C SER A 921 18.67 5.05 -26.46
N ASP A 922 18.08 5.80 -25.53
CA ASP A 922 18.80 6.57 -24.51
C ASP A 922 19.55 5.67 -23.52
N LEU A 923 18.91 4.56 -23.10
CA LEU A 923 19.53 3.55 -22.24
C LEU A 923 20.77 2.90 -22.89
N VAL A 924 20.65 2.47 -24.15
CA VAL A 924 21.78 1.85 -24.87
C VAL A 924 22.89 2.85 -25.13
N ALA A 925 22.56 4.10 -25.48
CA ALA A 925 23.54 5.17 -25.63
C ALA A 925 24.28 5.44 -24.31
N PHE A 926 23.57 5.47 -23.18
CA PHE A 926 24.20 5.58 -21.86
C PHE A 926 25.13 4.41 -21.58
N ALA A 927 24.69 3.16 -21.81
CA ALA A 927 25.51 1.99 -21.63
C ALA A 927 26.79 2.00 -22.48
N ALA A 928 26.72 2.49 -23.73
CA ALA A 928 27.91 2.64 -24.58
C ALA A 928 28.93 3.63 -23.99
N ARG A 929 28.47 4.73 -23.39
CA ARG A 929 29.35 5.70 -22.71
C ARG A 929 30.03 5.07 -21.50
N VAL A 930 29.27 4.44 -20.61
CA VAL A 930 29.80 3.82 -19.39
C VAL A 930 30.74 2.66 -19.72
N ALA A 931 30.40 1.82 -20.72
CA ALA A 931 31.28 0.78 -21.24
C ALA A 931 32.64 1.33 -21.68
N GLY A 932 32.63 2.48 -22.36
CA GLY A 932 33.86 3.17 -22.78
C GLY A 932 34.68 3.68 -21.60
N TRP A 933 34.04 4.20 -20.55
CA TRP A 933 34.72 4.67 -19.34
C TRP A 933 35.45 3.54 -18.59
N VAL A 934 34.83 2.36 -18.50
CA VAL A 934 35.41 1.21 -17.77
C VAL A 934 36.31 0.33 -18.65
N GLY A 935 36.38 0.58 -19.95
CA GLY A 935 37.08 -0.30 -20.90
C GLY A 935 36.44 -1.70 -21.00
N ALA A 936 35.10 -1.77 -20.95
CA ALA A 936 34.36 -3.02 -20.89
C ALA A 936 34.65 -3.94 -22.08
N ARG A 937 34.62 -5.25 -21.82
CA ARG A 937 34.74 -6.30 -22.82
C ARG A 937 33.69 -7.39 -22.59
N GLY A 938 33.31 -8.07 -23.67
CA GLY A 938 32.38 -9.20 -23.64
C GLY A 938 31.07 -8.88 -24.35
N GLU A 939 30.63 -9.79 -25.20
CA GLU A 939 29.40 -9.66 -25.98
C GLU A 939 28.15 -9.72 -25.09
N ILE A 940 27.13 -8.93 -25.44
CA ILE A 940 25.77 -9.02 -24.90
C ILE A 940 24.88 -9.52 -26.06
N PRO A 941 24.41 -10.79 -26.03
CA PRO A 941 23.72 -11.41 -27.18
C PRO A 941 22.53 -10.60 -27.71
N GLU A 942 21.71 -10.05 -26.82
CA GLU A 942 20.53 -9.25 -27.18
C GLU A 942 20.93 -7.96 -27.92
N VAL A 943 22.03 -7.32 -27.50
CA VAL A 943 22.58 -6.14 -28.18
C VAL A 943 23.15 -6.52 -29.55
N ALA A 944 23.86 -7.63 -29.65
CA ALA A 944 24.45 -8.13 -30.89
C ALA A 944 23.37 -8.44 -31.95
N VAL A 945 22.27 -9.09 -31.55
CA VAL A 945 21.11 -9.36 -32.41
C VAL A 945 20.53 -8.05 -32.99
N HIS A 946 20.33 -7.04 -32.15
CA HIS A 946 19.83 -5.73 -32.61
C HIS A 946 20.84 -4.96 -33.46
N ALA A 947 22.13 -5.06 -33.16
CA ALA A 947 23.22 -4.44 -33.90
C ALA A 947 23.40 -5.02 -35.32
N ALA A 948 23.17 -6.33 -35.49
CA ALA A 948 23.31 -7.04 -36.77
C ALA A 948 22.19 -6.73 -37.78
N GLY A 949 21.07 -6.16 -37.34
CA GLY A 949 19.92 -5.96 -38.20
C GLY A 949 20.05 -4.79 -39.20
N LYS A 950 19.49 -4.96 -40.42
CA LYS A 950 19.63 -4.05 -41.58
C LYS A 950 18.98 -2.64 -41.48
N GLY A 951 18.41 -2.24 -40.35
CA GLY A 951 17.69 -0.96 -40.18
C GLY A 951 18.58 0.24 -39.79
N GLN A 952 18.11 1.46 -40.06
CA GLN A 952 18.79 2.73 -39.70
C GLN A 952 18.17 3.47 -38.51
N SER A 953 17.38 2.80 -37.67
CA SER A 953 16.80 3.45 -36.48
C SER A 953 17.89 3.90 -35.50
N ARG A 954 17.61 4.99 -34.75
CA ARG A 954 18.49 5.49 -33.67
C ARG A 954 18.91 4.35 -32.74
N PHE A 955 17.94 3.59 -32.24
CA PHE A 955 18.16 2.42 -31.38
C PHE A 955 19.22 1.44 -31.94
N ARG A 956 19.13 1.05 -33.22
CA ARG A 956 20.10 0.12 -33.83
C ARG A 956 21.48 0.74 -34.00
N ARG A 957 21.55 2.04 -34.26
CA ARG A 957 22.82 2.77 -34.29
C ARG A 957 23.49 2.75 -32.92
N GLU A 958 22.74 3.02 -31.85
CA GLU A 958 23.28 2.95 -30.49
C GLU A 958 23.68 1.51 -30.10
N CYS A 959 22.92 0.48 -30.52
CA CYS A 959 23.31 -0.93 -30.31
C CYS A 959 24.63 -1.28 -31.01
N ARG A 960 24.82 -0.80 -32.26
CA ARG A 960 26.11 -0.96 -32.95
C ARG A 960 27.25 -0.24 -32.25
N ALA A 961 27.00 0.97 -31.74
CA ALA A 961 28.00 1.73 -31.00
C ALA A 961 28.42 1.00 -29.73
N LEU A 962 27.46 0.52 -28.92
CA LEU A 962 27.74 -0.30 -27.74
C LEU A 962 28.50 -1.57 -28.11
N ASN A 963 28.02 -2.31 -29.12
CA ASN A 963 28.67 -3.56 -29.55
C ASN A 963 30.12 -3.33 -30.00
N ALA A 964 30.39 -2.24 -30.71
CA ALA A 964 31.74 -1.87 -31.12
C ALA A 964 32.65 -1.58 -29.92
N VAL A 965 32.13 -0.93 -28.86
CA VAL A 965 32.91 -0.65 -27.64
C VAL A 965 33.28 -1.93 -26.87
N ILE A 966 32.34 -2.88 -26.76
CA ILE A 966 32.53 -4.08 -25.92
C ILE A 966 33.17 -5.28 -26.65
N VAL A 967 33.07 -5.33 -27.97
CA VAL A 967 33.69 -6.38 -28.80
C VAL A 967 34.96 -5.89 -29.50
N GLY A 968 35.03 -4.60 -29.83
CA GLY A 968 35.99 -4.05 -30.79
C GLY A 968 37.12 -3.21 -30.20
N GLY A 969 37.62 -3.55 -29.01
CA GLY A 969 38.77 -2.84 -28.45
C GLY A 969 39.86 -3.75 -27.89
#